data_AF-A0A820ME79-F1
#
_entry.id   AF-A0A820ME79-F1
#
_cell.length_a   1.000
_cell.length_b   1.000
_cell.length_c   1.000
_cell.angle_alpha   90.00
_cell.angle_beta   90.00
_cell.angle_gamma   90.00
#
_symmetry.space_group_name_H-M   'P 1'
#
loop_
_entity.id
_entity.type
_entity.pdbx_description
1 polymer ?
#
loop_
_entity_poly.entity_id
_entity_poly.type
_entity_poly.pdbx_seq_one_letter_code
_entity_poly.pdbx_strand_id
1 'polypeptide(L)'
;NSVAFIGSIFGDSQLIRLLPEPQNGSHLEILESYTNLAPILDMSVIDLERQDRQLVTCSGNAKDASLRFIRTGIGIHEHASIDLRNIKGIWALKINNQYDNHLVVAFFDQTRLFHLQNDEIEEIELPAFDFQHQTLFCTNVTSNQYIQITTYSIRLIGNNGQDLLTEWKNENNEITVASSNQTQCVCAIGNELFYFEIGPATLKEINKCQLPYNIACLDITPLNSRDERTNLCVIGLWTQISVWICRLPTLDILHQESLTSDTLPRSVAMITFDGQPYVFVSLADGPIVYYLLDIEHGLLYERKKVPLGTKPTTLTICHHTDLSSTSNNSRTVLFACSDHPSVISSTNNKLIFSSVNLREIVCMCSFNSEYYGSSLTLVTDMGLILGRIDDIQKLHVRSVVLGESVKRIAYIDEEKVYIILTEYMNLYQTDTTIPISKQAYQKIDCTTKIDKMKEFTEEQQQDDISNSIVVLDQHTHEVKQFFRLFLAHASVKLLNNEEAISLCVLTFADDPSIPYIAVGTTIVFNDEDVPKCGRIILFRYKNGHMNMIAENELNDIPYRMLPFQGKLLVSIGSSIRLYKLSLENHELIQLSKISTDFVECLELKVKDDFILTGDLMRSLTIFRYNVDENKFENIAHDPHPQWTKACEFIDDDTFICAEDGGNLISCHKNSGSTKEQERNILNELGLYHLGEEINLFRRVPQQTAESTITLETCILMGAVSGYIGLVLQLPPALFKLLMSLQLKLAEYVPSVGKIDHSTWRSFDSDGRSNISSGFVDGDLIETYLDLPKTVQQELIKDLHGEDNVELNTTVEELVKTIEELSRIH
;
A
#
# COMPACT_ATOMS: atom_id res chain seq x y z
N ASN A 1 25.26 -27.01 -2.95
CA ASN A 1 23.86 -26.53 -2.94
C ASN A 1 23.36 -26.12 -4.31
N SER A 2 24.24 -25.82 -5.29
CA SER A 2 23.85 -25.56 -6.68
C SER A 2 22.78 -24.49 -6.83
N VAL A 3 22.87 -23.43 -6.01
CA VAL A 3 21.91 -22.33 -6.00
C VAL A 3 22.52 -21.15 -6.76
N ALA A 4 21.72 -20.48 -7.59
CA ALA A 4 22.09 -19.26 -8.31
C ALA A 4 21.02 -18.19 -8.10
N PHE A 5 21.44 -16.92 -8.02
CA PHE A 5 20.54 -15.77 -8.01
C PHE A 5 20.48 -15.17 -9.42
N ILE A 6 19.28 -14.99 -9.93
CA ILE A 6 18.98 -14.40 -11.23
C ILE A 6 18.39 -13.01 -10.99
N GLY A 7 19.22 -11.98 -11.13
CA GLY A 7 18.77 -10.59 -11.13
C GLY A 7 18.12 -10.24 -12.46
N SER A 8 16.81 -10.05 -12.45
CA SER A 8 16.04 -9.67 -13.65
C SER A 8 15.72 -8.17 -13.63
N ILE A 9 15.89 -7.52 -14.78
CA ILE A 9 15.58 -6.09 -14.95
C ILE A 9 14.10 -5.89 -15.32
N PHE A 10 13.50 -6.83 -16.04
CA PHE A 10 12.13 -6.71 -16.60
C PHE A 10 11.08 -7.56 -15.88
N GLY A 11 11.50 -8.40 -14.93
CA GLY A 11 10.62 -9.33 -14.24
C GLY A 11 11.12 -9.60 -12.83
N ASP A 12 10.40 -10.44 -12.09
CA ASP A 12 10.77 -10.79 -10.73
C ASP A 12 12.15 -11.47 -10.72
N SER A 13 13.02 -11.03 -9.81
CA SER A 13 14.32 -11.68 -9.61
C SER A 13 14.10 -13.02 -8.90
N GLN A 14 14.94 -14.02 -9.16
CA GLN A 14 14.68 -15.38 -8.67
C GLN A 14 15.92 -16.02 -8.05
N LEU A 15 15.72 -16.77 -6.97
CA LEU A 15 16.69 -17.70 -6.44
C LEU A 15 16.35 -19.09 -6.98
N ILE A 16 17.27 -19.71 -7.72
CA ILE A 16 17.04 -21.00 -8.38
C ILE A 16 18.02 -22.05 -7.89
N ARG A 17 17.59 -23.31 -7.88
CA ARG A 17 18.43 -24.49 -7.67
C ARG A 17 18.59 -25.26 -8.98
N LEU A 18 19.83 -25.64 -9.27
CA LEU A 18 20.18 -26.50 -10.38
C LEU A 18 20.10 -27.96 -9.93
N LEU A 19 19.13 -28.69 -10.48
CA LEU A 19 18.89 -30.09 -10.21
C LEU A 19 19.79 -30.98 -11.09
N PRO A 20 20.41 -32.03 -10.52
CA PRO A 20 21.23 -32.97 -11.28
C PRO A 20 20.39 -33.81 -12.27
N GLU A 21 19.14 -34.11 -11.93
CA GLU A 21 18.18 -34.78 -12.80
C GLU A 21 16.97 -33.85 -13.05
N PRO A 22 16.39 -33.85 -14.27
CA PRO A 22 15.31 -32.94 -14.60
C PRO A 22 14.01 -33.35 -13.89
N GLN A 23 13.34 -32.37 -13.28
CA GLN A 23 11.99 -32.52 -12.72
C GLN A 23 11.01 -31.78 -13.62
N ASN A 24 9.94 -32.45 -14.06
CA ASN A 24 8.99 -31.91 -15.05
C ASN A 24 9.66 -31.40 -16.35
N GLY A 25 10.77 -32.01 -16.76
CA GLY A 25 11.53 -31.61 -17.95
C GLY A 25 12.47 -30.41 -17.77
N SER A 26 12.55 -29.84 -16.56
CA SER A 26 13.44 -28.72 -16.22
C SER A 26 14.52 -29.15 -15.23
N HIS A 27 15.75 -28.67 -15.44
CA HIS A 27 16.84 -28.77 -14.45
C HIS A 27 16.81 -27.62 -13.43
N LEU A 28 15.85 -26.71 -13.55
CA LEU A 28 15.73 -25.52 -12.72
C LEU A 28 14.54 -25.68 -11.79
N GLU A 29 14.79 -25.55 -10.49
CA GLU A 29 13.79 -25.42 -9.44
C GLU A 29 13.85 -23.98 -8.91
N ILE A 30 12.74 -23.24 -9.00
CA ILE A 30 12.64 -21.90 -8.40
C ILE A 30 12.42 -22.09 -6.89
N LEU A 31 13.33 -21.53 -6.08
CA LEU A 31 13.24 -21.56 -4.62
C LEU A 31 12.50 -20.35 -4.07
N GLU A 32 12.80 -19.16 -4.61
CA GLU A 32 12.26 -17.90 -4.15
C GLU A 32 12.16 -16.90 -5.31
N SER A 33 11.20 -15.98 -5.24
CA SER A 33 10.99 -14.90 -6.20
C SER A 33 10.88 -13.58 -5.47
N TYR A 34 11.52 -12.54 -6.01
CA TYR A 34 11.54 -11.19 -5.45
C TYR A 34 10.85 -10.24 -6.41
N THR A 35 9.80 -9.58 -5.93
CA THR A 35 8.96 -8.66 -6.70
C THR A 35 9.79 -7.57 -7.39
N ASN A 36 9.54 -7.39 -8.67
CA ASN A 36 10.10 -6.30 -9.47
C ASN A 36 8.97 -5.55 -10.20
N LEU A 37 8.90 -4.23 -10.00
CA LEU A 37 7.95 -3.35 -10.67
C LEU A 37 8.49 -2.81 -12.00
N ALA A 38 9.78 -3.03 -12.29
CA ALA A 38 10.47 -2.43 -13.42
C ALA A 38 10.13 -3.14 -14.76
N PRO A 39 10.04 -2.39 -15.86
CA PRO A 39 9.80 -0.95 -15.93
C PRO A 39 8.32 -0.62 -15.70
N ILE A 40 8.04 0.51 -15.02
CA ILE A 40 6.68 1.04 -14.93
C ILE A 40 6.41 1.86 -16.19
N LEU A 41 5.62 1.33 -17.12
CA LEU A 41 5.33 1.96 -18.41
C LEU A 41 4.11 2.87 -18.39
N ASP A 42 3.13 2.54 -17.55
CA ASP A 42 1.93 3.33 -17.30
C ASP A 42 1.33 2.94 -15.95
N MET A 43 0.46 3.79 -15.39
CA MET A 43 -0.25 3.51 -14.14
C MET A 43 -1.59 4.23 -14.05
N SER A 44 -2.51 3.61 -13.32
CA SER A 44 -3.82 4.15 -12.97
C SER A 44 -4.02 4.09 -11.46
N VAL A 45 -4.62 5.15 -10.90
CA VAL A 45 -5.01 5.22 -9.48
C VAL A 45 -6.51 5.01 -9.40
N ILE A 46 -6.93 4.02 -8.61
CA ILE A 46 -8.34 3.63 -8.47
C ILE A 46 -8.73 3.72 -7.00
N ASP A 47 -9.80 4.45 -6.73
CA ASP A 47 -10.43 4.49 -5.41
C ASP A 47 -11.38 3.29 -5.27
N LEU A 48 -10.97 2.27 -4.52
CA LEU A 48 -11.81 1.15 -4.11
C LEU A 48 -12.61 1.59 -2.88
N GLU A 49 -13.94 1.54 -2.96
CA GLU A 49 -14.84 1.71 -1.81
C GLU A 49 -14.48 2.87 -0.85
N ARG A 50 -14.43 4.11 -1.37
CA ARG A 50 -14.36 5.39 -0.62
C ARG A 50 -13.21 5.62 0.39
N GLN A 51 -12.36 4.65 0.70
CA GLN A 51 -11.21 4.83 1.62
C GLN A 51 -9.92 4.11 1.16
N ASP A 52 -10.01 3.05 0.36
CA ASP A 52 -8.83 2.29 -0.07
C ASP A 52 -8.40 2.65 -1.50
N ARG A 53 -7.23 3.27 -1.63
CA ARG A 53 -6.62 3.51 -2.93
C ARG A 53 -5.80 2.32 -3.38
N GLN A 54 -5.96 1.98 -4.64
CA GLN A 54 -5.13 0.99 -5.31
C GLN A 54 -4.44 1.64 -6.49
N LEU A 55 -3.12 1.54 -6.50
CA LEU A 55 -2.31 1.86 -7.67
C LEU A 55 -2.19 0.61 -8.53
N VAL A 56 -2.44 0.73 -9.82
CA VAL A 56 -2.28 -0.36 -10.79
C VAL A 56 -1.26 0.06 -11.83
N THR A 57 -0.16 -0.67 -11.92
CA THR A 57 0.94 -0.35 -12.85
C THR A 57 1.04 -1.39 -13.96
N CYS A 58 1.39 -0.93 -15.16
CA CYS A 58 1.85 -1.73 -16.28
C CYS A 58 3.35 -1.95 -16.09
N SER A 59 3.73 -3.13 -15.59
CA SER A 59 5.10 -3.46 -15.23
C SER A 59 5.69 -4.56 -16.10
N GLY A 60 7.01 -4.54 -16.29
CA GLY A 60 7.74 -5.61 -16.96
C GLY A 60 7.64 -5.58 -18.47
N ASN A 61 8.24 -6.58 -19.12
CA ASN A 61 8.29 -6.67 -20.58
C ASN A 61 8.13 -8.12 -21.06
N ALA A 62 7.58 -8.27 -22.27
CA ALA A 62 7.36 -9.54 -22.96
C ALA A 62 6.67 -10.58 -22.06
N LYS A 63 7.26 -11.76 -21.90
CA LYS A 63 6.68 -12.85 -21.09
C LYS A 63 6.54 -12.51 -19.60
N ASP A 64 7.39 -11.62 -19.09
CA ASP A 64 7.47 -11.25 -17.67
C ASP A 64 6.58 -10.02 -17.35
N ALA A 65 5.93 -9.46 -18.37
CA ALA A 65 5.01 -8.36 -18.22
C ALA A 65 3.80 -8.75 -17.36
N SER A 66 3.41 -7.82 -16.51
CA SER A 66 2.42 -8.02 -15.47
C SER A 66 1.72 -6.72 -15.09
N LEU A 67 0.47 -6.84 -14.65
CA LEU A 67 -0.17 -5.77 -13.88
C LEU A 67 0.20 -5.93 -12.42
N ARG A 68 0.71 -4.86 -11.79
CA ARG A 68 1.01 -4.85 -10.35
C ARG A 68 0.00 -3.96 -9.65
N PHE A 69 -0.68 -4.56 -8.70
CA PHE A 69 -1.72 -3.97 -7.88
C PHE A 69 -1.13 -3.65 -6.52
N ILE A 70 -0.89 -2.37 -6.27
CA ILE A 70 -0.18 -1.87 -5.11
C ILE A 70 -1.19 -1.22 -4.18
N ARG A 71 -1.22 -1.69 -2.93
CA ARG A 71 -2.04 -1.14 -1.85
C ARG A 71 -1.14 -0.83 -0.67
N THR A 72 -1.43 0.27 0.02
CA THR A 72 -0.81 0.57 1.32
C THR A 72 -1.39 -0.36 2.38
N GLY A 73 -0.54 -0.94 3.22
CA GLY A 73 -0.95 -1.85 4.30
C GLY A 73 -0.91 -3.34 3.93
N ILE A 74 -1.09 -4.18 4.94
CA ILE A 74 -1.00 -5.64 4.85
C ILE A 74 -2.36 -6.19 4.43
N GLY A 75 -2.36 -7.04 3.41
CA GLY A 75 -3.53 -7.79 2.98
C GLY A 75 -3.86 -8.96 3.91
N ILE A 76 -5.13 -9.36 3.91
CA ILE A 76 -5.59 -10.59 4.53
C ILE A 76 -6.17 -11.49 3.45
N HIS A 77 -5.64 -12.71 3.40
CA HIS A 77 -6.19 -13.77 2.57
C HIS A 77 -7.28 -14.51 3.34
N GLU A 78 -8.54 -14.16 3.06
CA GLU A 78 -9.71 -14.77 3.68
C GLU A 78 -9.89 -16.23 3.23
N HIS A 79 -10.09 -17.13 4.18
CA HIS A 79 -10.40 -18.54 3.96
C HIS A 79 -11.87 -18.85 4.20
N ALA A 80 -12.44 -18.28 5.27
CA ALA A 80 -13.84 -18.45 5.62
C ALA A 80 -14.35 -17.23 6.39
N SER A 81 -15.66 -16.97 6.30
CA SER A 81 -16.33 -15.90 7.06
C SER A 81 -17.61 -16.42 7.71
N ILE A 82 -17.89 -15.97 8.92
CA ILE A 82 -19.09 -16.31 9.70
C ILE A 82 -19.77 -15.02 10.15
N ASP A 83 -21.05 -14.86 9.82
CA ASP A 83 -21.83 -13.67 10.17
C ASP A 83 -22.29 -13.68 11.65
N LEU A 84 -21.40 -13.31 12.55
CA LEU A 84 -21.66 -13.17 13.99
C LEU A 84 -21.33 -11.75 14.46
N ARG A 85 -22.32 -11.06 15.05
CA ARG A 85 -22.18 -9.68 15.50
C ARG A 85 -21.97 -9.57 17.01
N ASN A 86 -21.43 -8.43 17.46
CA ASN A 86 -21.27 -8.09 18.88
C ASN A 86 -20.33 -9.01 19.67
N ILE A 87 -19.35 -9.63 19.00
CA ILE A 87 -18.31 -10.41 19.65
C ILE A 87 -17.40 -9.47 20.46
N LYS A 88 -17.03 -9.90 21.68
CA LYS A 88 -16.18 -9.15 22.62
C LYS A 88 -14.81 -9.78 22.85
N GLY A 89 -14.66 -11.06 22.58
CA GLY A 89 -13.40 -11.77 22.73
C GLY A 89 -13.43 -13.10 21.98
N ILE A 90 -12.26 -13.56 21.55
CA ILE A 90 -12.11 -14.81 20.84
C ILE A 90 -10.81 -15.51 21.25
N TRP A 91 -10.87 -16.82 21.46
CA TRP A 91 -9.72 -17.64 21.84
C TRP A 91 -9.76 -18.98 21.11
N ALA A 92 -8.59 -19.45 20.68
CA ALA A 92 -8.41 -20.78 20.11
C ALA A 92 -8.06 -21.79 21.19
N LEU A 93 -8.60 -23.01 21.07
CA LEU A 93 -8.29 -24.12 21.96
C LEU A 93 -7.90 -25.38 21.16
N LYS A 94 -6.98 -26.14 21.75
CA LYS A 94 -6.59 -27.49 21.29
C LYS A 94 -7.25 -28.53 22.18
N ILE A 95 -8.35 -29.13 21.74
CA ILE A 95 -9.05 -30.18 22.49
C ILE A 95 -8.81 -31.53 21.83
N ASN A 96 -8.09 -32.43 22.53
CA ASN A 96 -7.76 -33.77 22.03
C ASN A 96 -7.10 -33.79 20.63
N ASN A 97 -6.43 -32.71 20.24
CA ASN A 97 -5.79 -32.56 18.94
C ASN A 97 -4.42 -31.87 19.09
N GLN A 98 -3.53 -32.08 18.11
CA GLN A 98 -2.24 -31.40 18.01
C GLN A 98 -2.39 -29.94 17.53
N TYR A 99 -3.41 -29.70 16.69
CA TYR A 99 -3.75 -28.41 16.12
C TYR A 99 -4.96 -27.78 16.83
N ASP A 100 -5.12 -26.46 16.66
CA ASP A 100 -6.29 -25.74 17.14
C ASP A 100 -7.53 -26.25 16.40
N ASN A 101 -8.56 -26.63 17.15
CA ASN A 101 -9.78 -27.22 16.59
C ASN A 101 -11.07 -26.66 17.22
N HIS A 102 -10.95 -25.76 18.20
CA HIS A 102 -12.08 -25.10 18.83
C HIS A 102 -11.86 -23.60 18.91
N LEU A 103 -12.95 -22.83 18.77
CA LEU A 103 -12.99 -21.38 18.93
C LEU A 103 -14.01 -21.01 20.01
N VAL A 104 -13.54 -20.39 21.09
CA VAL A 104 -14.39 -19.80 22.14
C VAL A 104 -14.68 -18.37 21.75
N VAL A 105 -15.96 -18.03 21.63
CA VAL A 105 -16.43 -16.69 21.23
C VAL A 105 -17.27 -16.09 22.37
N ALA A 106 -16.78 -14.99 22.95
CA ALA A 106 -17.48 -14.28 24.01
C ALA A 106 -18.37 -13.16 23.45
N PHE A 107 -19.59 -13.08 24.00
CA PHE A 107 -20.52 -11.97 23.83
C PHE A 107 -20.70 -11.26 25.18
N PHE A 108 -21.56 -10.24 25.23
CA PHE A 108 -21.77 -9.46 26.46
C PHE A 108 -22.43 -10.27 27.59
N ASP A 109 -23.32 -11.19 27.25
CA ASP A 109 -24.17 -11.94 28.18
C ASP A 109 -24.03 -13.47 28.06
N GLN A 110 -23.20 -13.95 27.14
CA GLN A 110 -23.04 -15.39 26.89
C GLN A 110 -21.67 -15.70 26.27
N THR A 111 -21.31 -16.97 26.29
CA THR A 111 -20.16 -17.53 25.56
C THR A 111 -20.68 -18.62 24.61
N ARG A 112 -20.09 -18.74 23.43
CA ARG A 112 -20.33 -19.84 22.49
C ARG A 112 -19.04 -20.56 22.16
N LEU A 113 -19.13 -21.84 21.81
CA LEU A 113 -18.01 -22.67 21.42
C LEU A 113 -18.25 -23.25 20.04
N PHE A 114 -17.29 -23.07 19.15
CA PHE A 114 -17.32 -23.61 17.80
C PHE A 114 -16.25 -24.68 17.65
N HIS A 115 -16.59 -25.77 16.97
CA HIS A 115 -15.69 -26.85 16.60
C HIS A 115 -15.44 -26.85 15.10
N LEU A 116 -14.17 -26.95 14.69
CA LEU A 116 -13.79 -27.09 13.29
C LEU A 116 -13.61 -28.58 12.94
N GLN A 117 -14.43 -29.07 12.01
CA GLN A 117 -14.36 -30.42 11.47
C GLN A 117 -14.37 -30.40 9.94
N ASN A 118 -13.29 -30.85 9.30
CA ASN A 118 -13.22 -31.03 7.83
C ASN A 118 -13.70 -29.82 7.00
N ASP A 119 -13.26 -28.60 7.34
CA ASP A 119 -13.63 -27.29 6.73
C ASP A 119 -14.98 -26.71 7.21
N GLU A 120 -15.79 -27.46 7.95
CA GLU A 120 -17.06 -26.97 8.51
C GLU A 120 -16.87 -26.51 9.96
N ILE A 121 -17.52 -25.39 10.30
CA ILE A 121 -17.52 -24.81 11.65
C ILE A 121 -18.91 -25.01 12.25
N GLU A 122 -18.99 -25.82 13.30
CA GLU A 122 -20.25 -26.14 13.99
C GLU A 122 -20.25 -25.61 15.42
N GLU A 123 -21.40 -25.13 15.89
CA GLU A 123 -21.59 -24.73 17.29
C GLU A 123 -21.80 -25.97 18.17
N ILE A 124 -21.03 -26.09 19.25
CA ILE A 124 -21.10 -27.22 20.19
C ILE A 124 -21.22 -26.74 21.64
N GLU A 125 -21.74 -27.58 22.50
CA GLU A 125 -21.82 -27.33 23.94
C GLU A 125 -21.04 -28.41 24.71
N LEU A 126 -20.08 -27.96 25.53
CA LEU A 126 -19.32 -28.82 26.43
C LEU A 126 -19.69 -28.49 27.88
N PRO A 127 -20.11 -29.48 28.69
CA PRO A 127 -20.82 -29.22 29.95
C PRO A 127 -19.95 -28.58 31.05
N ALA A 128 -18.62 -28.66 30.97
CA ALA A 128 -17.75 -28.02 31.95
C ALA A 128 -17.60 -26.51 31.72
N PHE A 129 -17.86 -26.03 30.50
CA PHE A 129 -17.78 -24.62 30.16
C PHE A 129 -19.01 -23.86 30.67
N ASP A 130 -18.79 -22.60 31.02
CA ASP A 130 -19.87 -21.65 31.31
C ASP A 130 -20.26 -20.90 30.04
N PHE A 131 -21.50 -21.10 29.58
CA PHE A 131 -22.05 -20.41 28.43
C PHE A 131 -22.96 -19.24 28.81
N GLN A 132 -23.31 -19.10 30.10
CA GLN A 132 -24.27 -18.09 30.59
C GLN A 132 -23.61 -16.76 30.98
N HIS A 133 -22.29 -16.72 31.06
CA HIS A 133 -21.54 -15.52 31.41
C HIS A 133 -20.50 -15.20 30.34
N GLN A 134 -20.14 -13.92 30.24
CA GLN A 134 -19.07 -13.47 29.35
C GLN A 134 -17.74 -14.08 29.77
N THR A 135 -17.06 -14.76 28.84
CA THR A 135 -15.67 -15.17 29.01
C THR A 135 -14.75 -13.96 28.82
N LEU A 136 -13.84 -13.75 29.78
CA LEU A 136 -12.82 -12.71 29.78
C LEU A 136 -11.47 -13.22 29.25
N PHE A 137 -11.16 -14.50 29.50
CA PHE A 137 -9.95 -15.15 29.01
C PHE A 137 -10.14 -16.66 28.95
N CYS A 138 -9.60 -17.30 27.91
CA CYS A 138 -9.59 -18.76 27.80
C CYS A 138 -8.31 -19.25 27.12
N THR A 139 -7.70 -20.32 27.65
CA THR A 139 -6.51 -20.93 27.03
C THR A 139 -6.27 -22.36 27.48
N ASN A 140 -5.43 -23.07 26.73
CA ASN A 140 -4.79 -24.32 27.13
C ASN A 140 -3.74 -24.05 28.22
N VAL A 141 -3.82 -24.80 29.33
CA VAL A 141 -2.89 -24.71 30.46
C VAL A 141 -2.14 -26.03 30.65
N THR A 142 -1.14 -26.03 31.53
CA THR A 142 -0.34 -27.24 31.81
C THR A 142 -1.20 -28.42 32.26
N SER A 143 -0.64 -29.63 32.14
CA SER A 143 -1.30 -30.89 32.54
C SER A 143 -2.57 -31.24 31.74
N ASN A 144 -2.60 -30.88 30.44
CA ASN A 144 -3.70 -31.14 29.51
C ASN A 144 -5.06 -30.67 30.05
N GLN A 145 -5.11 -29.43 30.50
CA GLN A 145 -6.31 -28.80 31.06
C GLN A 145 -6.58 -27.48 30.34
N TYR A 146 -7.78 -26.95 30.54
CA TYR A 146 -8.18 -25.65 30.01
C TYR A 146 -8.60 -24.76 31.15
N ILE A 147 -8.31 -23.47 31.03
CA ILE A 147 -8.85 -22.47 31.95
C ILE A 147 -9.88 -21.62 31.20
N GLN A 148 -11.04 -21.43 31.82
CA GLN A 148 -12.04 -20.46 31.39
C GLN A 148 -12.25 -19.48 32.52
N ILE A 149 -12.00 -18.20 32.26
CA ILE A 149 -12.24 -17.12 33.21
C ILE A 149 -13.44 -16.34 32.71
N THR A 150 -14.54 -16.36 33.46
CA THR A 150 -15.74 -15.57 33.18
C THR A 150 -15.84 -14.38 34.12
N THR A 151 -16.83 -13.51 33.90
CA THR A 151 -17.17 -12.46 34.88
C THR A 151 -17.58 -13.03 36.24
N TYR A 152 -17.99 -14.30 36.31
CA TYR A 152 -18.48 -14.92 37.54
C TYR A 152 -17.46 -15.83 38.26
N SER A 153 -16.65 -16.59 37.51
CA SER A 153 -15.78 -17.63 38.09
C SER A 153 -14.55 -17.94 37.25
N ILE A 154 -13.54 -18.54 37.89
CA ILE A 154 -12.41 -19.18 37.22
C ILE A 154 -12.65 -20.69 37.24
N ARG A 155 -12.76 -21.29 36.06
CA ARG A 155 -12.99 -22.74 35.89
C ARG A 155 -11.76 -23.40 35.29
N LEU A 156 -11.31 -24.47 35.95
CA LEU A 156 -10.31 -25.39 35.44
C LEU A 156 -11.02 -26.64 34.92
N ILE A 157 -10.84 -26.91 33.63
CA ILE A 157 -11.57 -27.91 32.87
C ILE A 157 -10.61 -29.03 32.45
N GLY A 158 -11.06 -30.28 32.55
CA GLY A 158 -10.27 -31.45 32.15
C GLY A 158 -10.11 -31.58 30.64
N ASN A 159 -9.17 -32.42 30.21
CA ASN A 159 -8.75 -32.58 28.81
C ASN A 159 -9.88 -32.81 27.79
N ASN A 160 -10.99 -33.44 28.20
CA ASN A 160 -12.11 -33.73 27.29
C ASN A 160 -13.14 -32.59 27.21
N GLY A 161 -12.98 -31.50 27.97
CA GLY A 161 -13.95 -30.42 28.06
C GLY A 161 -15.25 -30.79 28.79
N GLN A 162 -15.41 -32.05 29.21
CA GLN A 162 -16.61 -32.54 29.90
C GLN A 162 -16.54 -32.43 31.42
N ASP A 163 -15.34 -32.57 31.99
CA ASP A 163 -15.16 -32.62 33.44
C ASP A 163 -14.71 -31.26 33.99
N LEU A 164 -15.49 -30.70 34.91
CA LEU A 164 -15.07 -29.55 35.71
C LEU A 164 -14.19 -30.03 36.86
N LEU A 165 -12.91 -29.63 36.86
CA LEU A 165 -11.93 -30.09 37.86
C LEU A 165 -11.93 -29.21 39.10
N THR A 166 -11.94 -27.89 38.90
CA THR A 166 -11.93 -26.90 40.00
C THR A 166 -12.65 -25.65 39.53
N GLU A 167 -13.36 -25.01 40.44
CA GLU A 167 -14.02 -23.73 40.19
C GLU A 167 -13.75 -22.81 41.37
N TRP A 168 -13.23 -21.61 41.09
CA TRP A 168 -13.11 -20.53 42.06
C TRP A 168 -14.16 -19.47 41.77
N LYS A 169 -14.91 -19.10 42.81
CA LYS A 169 -15.97 -18.08 42.76
C LYS A 169 -15.71 -17.05 43.85
N ASN A 170 -16.00 -15.79 43.54
CA ASN A 170 -16.15 -14.77 44.55
C ASN A 170 -17.64 -14.58 44.88
N GLU A 171 -18.02 -14.57 46.16
CA GLU A 171 -19.42 -14.69 46.56
C GLU A 171 -20.29 -13.47 46.19
N ASN A 172 -19.70 -12.28 45.97
CA ASN A 172 -20.47 -11.03 45.82
C ASN A 172 -20.04 -10.10 44.67
N ASN A 173 -18.86 -10.28 44.07
CA ASN A 173 -18.33 -9.34 43.07
C ASN A 173 -17.87 -10.06 41.81
N GLU A 174 -18.10 -9.44 40.66
CA GLU A 174 -17.69 -9.92 39.35
C GLU A 174 -16.20 -9.68 39.09
N ILE A 175 -15.57 -10.60 38.38
CA ILE A 175 -14.22 -10.44 37.85
C ILE A 175 -14.28 -9.40 36.74
N THR A 176 -13.46 -8.36 36.84
CA THR A 176 -13.45 -7.25 35.88
C THR A 176 -12.41 -7.42 34.79
N VAL A 177 -11.24 -7.98 35.12
CA VAL A 177 -10.10 -8.17 34.20
C VAL A 177 -9.37 -9.44 34.60
N ALA A 178 -8.88 -10.21 33.62
CA ALA A 178 -8.07 -11.38 33.88
C ALA A 178 -6.99 -11.56 32.80
N SER A 179 -5.89 -12.21 33.18
CA SER A 179 -4.82 -12.65 32.29
C SER A 179 -4.27 -13.98 32.80
N SER A 180 -3.98 -14.91 31.91
CA SER A 180 -3.42 -16.22 32.24
C SER A 180 -2.33 -16.59 31.25
N ASN A 181 -1.27 -17.20 31.74
CA ASN A 181 -0.34 -17.99 30.93
C ASN A 181 -0.61 -19.49 31.21
N GLN A 182 0.34 -20.38 30.87
CA GLN A 182 0.14 -21.83 31.01
C GLN A 182 0.16 -22.34 32.46
N THR A 183 0.79 -21.61 33.39
CA THR A 183 1.01 -22.04 34.78
C THR A 183 0.47 -21.06 35.82
N GLN A 184 0.17 -19.82 35.42
CA GLN A 184 -0.21 -18.72 36.30
C GLN A 184 -1.49 -18.06 35.78
N CYS A 185 -2.34 -17.65 36.70
CA CYS A 185 -3.53 -16.86 36.42
C CYS A 185 -3.59 -15.66 37.37
N VAL A 186 -3.86 -14.48 36.84
CA VAL A 186 -4.10 -13.27 37.61
C VAL A 186 -5.45 -12.70 37.23
N CYS A 187 -6.27 -12.38 38.21
CA CYS A 187 -7.54 -11.70 37.99
C CYS A 187 -7.73 -10.52 38.94
N ALA A 188 -8.57 -9.58 38.54
CA ALA A 188 -8.91 -8.40 39.30
C ALA A 188 -10.41 -8.30 39.54
N ILE A 189 -10.75 -7.81 40.72
CA ILE A 189 -12.12 -7.47 41.14
C ILE A 189 -12.08 -6.02 41.63
N GLY A 190 -12.36 -5.08 40.73
CA GLY A 190 -12.22 -3.65 41.02
C GLY A 190 -10.75 -3.27 41.27
N ASN A 191 -10.38 -3.03 42.52
CA ASN A 191 -9.02 -2.71 42.94
C ASN A 191 -8.32 -3.85 43.70
N GLU A 192 -8.96 -5.00 43.86
CA GLU A 192 -8.34 -6.20 44.45
C GLU A 192 -7.76 -7.09 43.35
N LEU A 193 -6.50 -7.48 43.51
CA LEU A 193 -5.74 -8.34 42.61
C LEU A 193 -5.50 -9.70 43.26
N PHE A 194 -5.85 -10.77 42.56
CA PHE A 194 -5.68 -12.15 43.01
C PHE A 194 -4.69 -12.88 42.10
N TYR A 195 -3.75 -13.60 42.70
CA TYR A 195 -2.76 -14.41 42.00
C TYR A 195 -2.95 -15.90 42.30
N PHE A 196 -3.09 -16.68 41.23
CA PHE A 196 -3.29 -18.13 41.28
C PHE A 196 -2.15 -18.86 40.56
N GLU A 197 -1.76 -20.00 41.13
CA GLU A 197 -0.95 -21.00 40.45
C GLU A 197 -1.84 -22.16 39.98
N ILE A 198 -1.63 -22.55 38.73
CA ILE A 198 -2.36 -23.62 38.05
C ILE A 198 -1.53 -24.89 38.19
N GLY A 199 -2.07 -25.86 38.92
CA GLY A 199 -1.50 -27.20 39.07
C GLY A 199 -2.40 -28.27 38.45
N PRO A 200 -1.98 -29.55 38.51
CA PRO A 200 -2.81 -30.66 38.02
C PRO A 200 -4.14 -30.72 38.78
N ALA A 201 -5.26 -30.43 38.11
CA ALA A 201 -6.61 -30.44 38.68
C ALA A 201 -6.76 -29.58 39.95
N THR A 202 -5.90 -28.57 40.13
CA THR A 202 -5.95 -27.68 41.30
C THR A 202 -5.65 -26.25 40.88
N LEU A 203 -6.46 -25.32 41.39
CA LEU A 203 -6.24 -23.89 41.26
C LEU A 203 -5.99 -23.32 42.66
N LYS A 204 -4.76 -22.87 42.93
CA LYS A 204 -4.37 -22.40 44.28
C LYS A 204 -4.22 -20.89 44.29
N GLU A 205 -4.99 -20.22 45.14
CA GLU A 205 -4.77 -18.82 45.47
C GLU A 205 -3.48 -18.71 46.29
N ILE A 206 -2.47 -18.07 45.72
CA ILE A 206 -1.16 -17.90 46.37
C ILE A 206 -1.10 -16.59 47.14
N ASN A 207 -1.61 -15.51 46.55
CA ASN A 207 -1.51 -14.18 47.13
C ASN A 207 -2.65 -13.27 46.65
N LYS A 208 -2.94 -12.25 47.45
CA LYS A 208 -3.89 -11.19 47.12
C LYS A 208 -3.38 -9.83 47.58
N CYS A 209 -3.62 -8.80 46.77
CA CYS A 209 -3.19 -7.43 47.05
C CYS A 209 -4.33 -6.46 46.75
N GLN A 210 -4.48 -5.42 47.57
CA GLN A 210 -5.43 -4.34 47.32
C GLN A 210 -4.67 -3.11 46.82
N LEU A 211 -4.97 -2.66 45.61
CA LEU A 211 -4.39 -1.48 44.98
C LEU A 211 -5.20 -0.23 45.35
N PRO A 212 -4.60 0.97 45.27
CA PRO A 212 -5.30 2.21 45.62
C PRO A 212 -6.42 2.57 44.64
N TYR A 213 -6.39 2.05 43.41
CA TYR A 213 -7.33 2.39 42.33
C TYR A 213 -7.77 1.15 41.58
N ASN A 214 -8.88 1.27 40.84
CA ASN A 214 -9.41 0.19 40.01
C ASN A 214 -8.45 -0.16 38.87
N ILE A 215 -8.37 -1.46 38.58
CA ILE A 215 -7.52 -2.05 37.55
C ILE A 215 -8.27 -2.00 36.21
N ALA A 216 -7.60 -1.50 35.17
CA ALA A 216 -8.12 -1.38 33.81
C ALA A 216 -7.73 -2.56 32.92
N CYS A 217 -6.48 -3.00 33.00
CA CYS A 217 -5.89 -4.02 32.14
C CYS A 217 -4.72 -4.71 32.86
N LEU A 218 -4.46 -5.97 32.48
CA LEU A 218 -3.48 -6.85 33.11
C LEU A 218 -2.77 -7.67 32.04
N ASP A 219 -1.47 -7.91 32.23
CA ASP A 219 -0.74 -8.90 31.43
C ASP A 219 0.32 -9.64 32.25
N ILE A 220 0.45 -10.94 31.98
CA ILE A 220 1.45 -11.85 32.58
C ILE A 220 2.10 -12.76 31.52
N THR A 221 2.24 -12.24 30.31
CA THR A 221 2.89 -12.97 29.23
C THR A 221 4.37 -13.23 29.56
N PRO A 222 4.87 -14.48 29.45
CA PRO A 222 6.29 -14.77 29.58
C PRO A 222 7.11 -14.13 28.45
N LEU A 223 8.18 -13.41 28.79
CA LEU A 223 9.00 -12.67 27.83
C LEU A 223 9.96 -13.57 27.03
N ASN A 224 10.33 -14.72 27.58
CA ASN A 224 11.12 -15.72 26.87
C ASN A 224 10.18 -16.80 26.35
N SER A 225 10.34 -17.17 25.07
CA SER A 225 9.53 -18.22 24.43
C SER A 225 9.67 -19.61 25.05
N ARG A 226 10.69 -19.84 25.88
CA ARG A 226 10.92 -21.10 26.59
C ARG A 226 10.32 -21.14 28.00
N ASP A 227 9.92 -19.98 28.53
CA ASP A 227 9.46 -19.88 29.90
C ASP A 227 7.94 -20.07 29.95
N GLU A 228 7.47 -21.02 30.75
CA GLU A 228 6.04 -21.26 30.97
C GLU A 228 5.44 -20.35 32.06
N ARG A 229 6.29 -19.53 32.70
CA ARG A 229 5.95 -18.62 33.80
C ARG A 229 6.66 -17.28 33.65
N THR A 230 6.10 -16.25 34.27
CA THR A 230 6.72 -14.92 34.42
C THR A 230 6.87 -14.55 35.90
N ASN A 231 7.84 -13.68 36.16
CA ASN A 231 8.06 -13.07 37.48
C ASN A 231 7.48 -11.65 37.57
N LEU A 232 6.90 -11.15 36.47
CA LEU A 232 6.40 -9.79 36.35
C LEU A 232 4.91 -9.82 35.99
N CYS A 233 4.16 -8.86 36.53
CA CYS A 233 2.79 -8.59 36.17
C CYS A 233 2.67 -7.09 35.85
N VAL A 234 2.15 -6.76 34.67
CA VAL A 234 1.90 -5.38 34.25
C VAL A 234 0.44 -5.04 34.51
N ILE A 235 0.21 -3.88 35.13
CA ILE A 235 -1.11 -3.44 35.59
C ILE A 235 -1.36 -2.01 35.11
N GLY A 236 -2.46 -1.76 34.40
CA GLY A 236 -2.96 -0.41 34.11
C GLY A 236 -4.04 0.01 35.11
N LEU A 237 -4.00 1.26 35.60
CA LEU A 237 -4.94 1.77 36.61
C LEU A 237 -5.81 2.93 36.09
N TRP A 238 -7.04 3.06 36.61
CA TRP A 238 -8.00 4.08 36.19
C TRP A 238 -7.64 5.50 36.67
N THR A 239 -7.61 5.73 37.98
CA THR A 239 -7.70 7.10 38.53
C THR A 239 -6.42 7.92 38.37
N GLN A 240 -5.25 7.28 38.51
CA GLN A 240 -3.96 7.97 38.37
C GLN A 240 -3.36 7.80 36.97
N ILE A 241 -4.10 7.18 36.03
CA ILE A 241 -3.68 6.89 34.65
C ILE A 241 -2.21 6.45 34.60
N SER A 242 -1.92 5.29 35.17
CA SER A 242 -0.55 4.81 35.37
C SER A 242 -0.42 3.33 35.05
N VAL A 243 0.82 2.93 34.76
CA VAL A 243 1.21 1.54 34.47
C VAL A 243 2.21 1.11 35.53
N TRP A 244 1.87 0.05 36.23
CA TRP A 244 2.64 -0.47 37.35
C TRP A 244 3.19 -1.84 36.99
N ILE A 245 4.42 -2.11 37.44
CA ILE A 245 5.03 -3.43 37.36
C ILE A 245 5.08 -4.02 38.75
N CYS A 246 4.50 -5.21 38.89
CA CYS A 246 4.47 -5.98 40.13
C CYS A 246 5.29 -7.26 39.98
N ARG A 247 5.93 -7.69 41.07
CA ARG A 247 6.65 -8.97 41.13
C ARG A 247 5.70 -10.10 41.49
N LEU A 248 5.75 -11.20 40.73
CA LEU A 248 5.10 -12.46 41.10
C LEU A 248 6.12 -13.36 41.82
N PRO A 249 5.72 -14.07 42.91
CA PRO A 249 4.37 -14.21 43.46
C PRO A 249 4.01 -13.20 44.58
N THR A 250 4.95 -12.33 45.00
CA THR A 250 4.78 -11.49 46.20
C THR A 250 3.80 -10.34 46.04
N LEU A 251 3.50 -9.94 44.79
CA LEU A 251 2.71 -8.77 44.42
C LEU A 251 3.34 -7.44 44.90
N ASP A 252 4.65 -7.44 45.12
CA ASP A 252 5.40 -6.22 45.45
C ASP A 252 5.48 -5.31 44.22
N ILE A 253 5.25 -4.02 44.41
CA ILE A 253 5.34 -3.02 43.33
C ILE A 253 6.81 -2.68 43.09
N LEU A 254 7.30 -2.92 41.88
CA LEU A 254 8.68 -2.65 41.45
C LEU A 254 8.82 -1.26 40.83
N HIS A 255 7.90 -0.90 39.93
CA HIS A 255 7.93 0.37 39.21
C HIS A 255 6.53 0.93 39.05
N GLN A 256 6.42 2.26 39.09
CA GLN A 256 5.18 2.99 38.87
C GLN A 256 5.47 4.10 37.85
N GLU A 257 4.87 3.98 36.67
CA GLU A 257 5.02 4.97 35.60
C GLU A 257 3.70 5.69 35.38
N SER A 258 3.70 7.01 35.49
CA SER A 258 2.52 7.82 35.14
C SER A 258 2.46 8.01 33.64
N LEU A 259 1.34 7.63 33.02
CA LEU A 259 1.07 7.98 31.63
C LEU A 259 0.69 9.46 31.68
N THR A 260 1.50 10.35 31.12
CA THR A 260 1.20 11.79 31.07
C THR A 260 0.03 12.14 30.12
N SER A 261 -0.92 11.23 29.96
CA SER A 261 -2.10 11.32 29.11
C SER A 261 -3.33 11.52 29.99
N ASP A 262 -4.33 12.24 29.50
CA ASP A 262 -5.63 12.39 30.18
C ASP A 262 -6.56 11.19 29.94
N THR A 263 -6.06 10.13 29.29
CA THR A 263 -6.83 9.01 28.78
C THR A 263 -6.43 7.69 29.43
N LEU A 264 -7.41 6.90 29.82
CA LEU A 264 -7.26 5.66 30.58
C LEU A 264 -6.52 4.58 29.76
N PRO A 265 -5.64 3.77 30.37
CA PRO A 265 -5.11 2.58 29.71
C PRO A 265 -6.21 1.55 29.49
N ARG A 266 -6.23 0.88 28.34
CA ARG A 266 -7.27 -0.11 27.98
C ARG A 266 -6.74 -1.52 27.77
N SER A 267 -5.55 -1.67 27.20
CA SER A 267 -4.88 -2.96 27.01
C SER A 267 -3.40 -2.81 27.29
N VAL A 268 -2.78 -3.86 27.80
CA VAL A 268 -1.33 -3.93 28.03
C VAL A 268 -0.81 -5.25 27.48
N ALA A 269 0.40 -5.24 26.94
CA ALA A 269 1.08 -6.44 26.45
C ALA A 269 2.58 -6.37 26.71
N MET A 270 3.14 -7.42 27.31
CA MET A 270 4.57 -7.68 27.39
C MET A 270 5.02 -8.54 26.21
N ILE A 271 6.04 -8.09 25.48
CA ILE A 271 6.55 -8.82 24.32
C ILE A 271 8.06 -8.59 24.14
N THR A 272 8.77 -9.59 23.62
CA THR A 272 10.18 -9.47 23.25
C THR A 272 10.34 -9.40 21.74
N PHE A 273 10.97 -8.34 21.24
CA PHE A 273 11.34 -8.14 19.85
C PHE A 273 12.86 -8.11 19.71
N ASP A 274 13.44 -8.88 18.79
CA ASP A 274 14.90 -8.94 18.54
C ASP A 274 15.75 -9.11 19.82
N GLY A 275 15.23 -9.80 20.82
CA GLY A 275 15.87 -10.01 22.13
C GLY A 275 15.72 -8.87 23.13
N GLN A 276 15.03 -7.78 22.77
CA GLN A 276 14.68 -6.67 23.66
C GLN A 276 13.23 -6.78 24.14
N PRO A 277 12.98 -6.74 25.46
CA PRO A 277 11.64 -6.79 26.03
C PRO A 277 10.98 -5.39 26.07
N TYR A 278 9.70 -5.36 25.75
CA TYR A 278 8.88 -4.16 25.67
C TYR A 278 7.58 -4.32 26.47
N VAL A 279 7.05 -3.19 26.94
CA VAL A 279 5.68 -3.07 27.44
C VAL A 279 4.91 -2.11 26.55
N PHE A 280 3.85 -2.60 25.92
CA PHE A 280 2.92 -1.80 25.14
C PHE A 280 1.66 -1.52 25.96
N VAL A 281 1.16 -0.30 25.85
CA VAL A 281 0.01 0.21 26.59
C VAL A 281 -0.88 0.94 25.60
N SER A 282 -2.07 0.41 25.33
CA SER A 282 -3.07 1.13 24.53
C SER A 282 -3.89 2.07 25.42
N LEU A 283 -4.17 3.25 24.91
CA LEU A 283 -5.01 4.24 25.59
C LEU A 283 -6.44 4.23 25.02
N ALA A 284 -7.39 4.73 25.79
CA ALA A 284 -8.80 4.75 25.43
C ALA A 284 -9.12 5.66 24.22
N ASP A 285 -8.25 6.62 23.92
CA ASP A 285 -8.34 7.50 22.75
C ASP A 285 -7.68 6.92 21.49
N GLY A 286 -7.07 5.73 21.57
CA GLY A 286 -6.49 5.01 20.43
C GLY A 286 -4.97 5.05 20.24
N PRO A 287 -4.18 6.03 20.76
CA PRO A 287 -2.74 5.94 20.77
C PRO A 287 -2.20 4.76 21.59
N ILE A 288 -1.02 4.29 21.20
CA ILE A 288 -0.22 3.33 21.95
C ILE A 288 1.02 4.02 22.52
N VAL A 289 1.31 3.74 23.78
CA VAL A 289 2.57 4.10 24.43
C VAL A 289 3.35 2.82 24.66
N TYR A 290 4.64 2.81 24.33
CA TYR A 290 5.51 1.69 24.63
C TYR A 290 6.80 2.12 25.32
N TYR A 291 7.37 1.17 26.05
CA TYR A 291 8.55 1.31 26.88
C TYR A 291 9.48 0.12 26.67
N LEU A 292 10.78 0.33 26.83
CA LEU A 292 11.72 -0.76 27.07
C LEU A 292 11.59 -1.23 28.53
N LEU A 293 11.71 -2.54 28.74
CA LEU A 293 11.58 -3.18 30.04
C LEU A 293 12.95 -3.71 30.52
N ASP A 294 13.32 -3.39 31.74
CA ASP A 294 14.39 -4.12 32.43
C ASP A 294 13.76 -5.30 33.20
N ILE A 295 14.06 -6.53 32.78
CA ILE A 295 13.49 -7.74 33.39
C ILE A 295 14.03 -7.96 34.82
N GLU A 296 15.28 -7.59 35.09
CA GLU A 296 15.92 -7.84 36.39
C GLU A 296 15.35 -6.91 37.47
N HIS A 297 15.24 -5.62 37.15
CA HIS A 297 14.78 -4.60 38.08
C HIS A 297 13.29 -4.29 37.98
N GLY A 298 12.63 -4.65 36.87
CA GLY A 298 11.23 -4.33 36.59
C GLY A 298 11.01 -2.85 36.25
N LEU A 299 12.02 -2.17 35.70
CA LEU A 299 11.97 -0.74 35.40
C LEU A 299 11.53 -0.48 33.95
N LEU A 300 10.71 0.54 33.75
CA LEU A 300 10.32 1.03 32.43
C LEU A 300 11.18 2.24 32.04
N TYR A 301 11.71 2.24 30.82
CA TYR A 301 12.51 3.35 30.29
C TYR A 301 12.25 3.56 28.80
N GLU A 302 12.76 4.67 28.24
CA GLU A 302 12.59 5.06 26.83
C GLU A 302 11.14 5.07 26.32
N ARG A 303 10.30 5.87 26.98
CA ARG A 303 8.92 6.10 26.57
C ARG A 303 8.83 6.64 25.14
N LYS A 304 8.02 5.99 24.30
CA LYS A 304 7.59 6.46 22.98
C LYS A 304 6.07 6.35 22.84
N LYS A 305 5.43 7.33 22.18
CA LYS A 305 3.98 7.37 21.93
C LYS A 305 3.74 7.39 20.42
N VAL A 306 2.86 6.52 19.94
CA VAL A 306 2.50 6.40 18.53
C VAL A 306 0.98 6.47 18.40
N PRO A 307 0.42 7.41 17.60
CA PRO A 307 -1.00 7.43 17.30
C PRO A 307 -1.33 6.31 16.30
N LEU A 308 -2.35 5.51 16.57
CA LEU A 308 -2.77 4.42 15.68
C LEU A 308 -4.22 4.55 15.24
N GLY A 309 -5.14 4.88 16.13
CA GLY A 309 -6.53 5.16 15.78
C GLY A 309 -7.19 6.10 16.77
N THR A 310 -8.52 6.20 16.70
CA THR A 310 -9.35 7.02 17.60
C THR A 310 -10.15 6.18 18.60
N LYS A 311 -10.26 4.87 18.35
CA LYS A 311 -10.95 3.92 19.24
C LYS A 311 -9.96 3.19 20.15
N PRO A 312 -10.42 2.71 21.33
CA PRO A 312 -9.59 1.90 22.21
C PRO A 312 -9.08 0.64 21.50
N THR A 313 -7.77 0.42 21.58
CA THR A 313 -7.10 -0.68 20.86
C THR A 313 -6.89 -1.90 21.76
N THR A 314 -7.23 -3.10 21.28
CA THR A 314 -6.91 -4.37 21.94
C THR A 314 -5.58 -4.90 21.40
N LEU A 315 -4.67 -5.31 22.30
CA LEU A 315 -3.37 -5.84 21.93
C LEU A 315 -3.36 -7.36 22.06
N THR A 316 -3.04 -8.05 20.97
CA THR A 316 -2.92 -9.51 20.94
C THR A 316 -1.58 -9.92 20.35
N ILE A 317 -0.87 -10.81 21.03
CA ILE A 317 0.39 -11.39 20.54
C ILE A 317 0.06 -12.55 19.59
N CYS A 318 0.72 -12.60 18.44
CA CYS A 318 0.60 -13.72 17.51
C CYS A 318 1.95 -14.15 16.94
N HIS A 319 2.04 -15.40 16.53
CA HIS A 319 3.20 -15.94 15.82
C HIS A 319 2.86 -15.98 14.33
N HIS A 320 3.52 -15.11 13.57
CA HIS A 320 3.38 -15.04 12.12
C HIS A 320 4.44 -15.91 11.46
N THR A 321 4.05 -16.63 10.41
CA THR A 321 4.95 -17.39 9.54
C THR A 321 4.92 -16.79 8.15
N ASP A 322 6.06 -16.29 7.68
CA ASP A 322 6.16 -15.66 6.36
C ASP A 322 5.94 -16.67 5.23
N LEU A 323 5.10 -16.28 4.26
CA LEU A 323 4.73 -17.12 3.11
C LEU A 323 5.91 -17.34 2.17
N SER A 324 6.82 -16.36 2.11
CA SER A 324 8.02 -16.37 1.26
C SER A 324 9.20 -17.17 1.84
N SER A 325 9.22 -17.41 3.15
CA SER A 325 10.38 -18.03 3.80
C SER A 325 10.30 -19.57 3.77
N THR A 326 11.28 -20.22 3.13
CA THR A 326 11.40 -21.69 3.12
C THR A 326 11.87 -22.26 4.46
N SER A 327 12.28 -21.38 5.40
CA SER A 327 12.52 -21.72 6.79
C SER A 327 11.24 -21.50 7.59
N ASN A 328 10.75 -22.50 8.33
CA ASN A 328 9.65 -22.37 9.30
C ASN A 328 10.03 -21.47 10.50
N ASN A 329 10.59 -20.28 10.27
CA ASN A 329 10.92 -19.33 11.30
C ASN A 329 9.66 -18.51 11.58
N SER A 330 8.94 -18.88 12.65
CA SER A 330 7.86 -18.05 13.14
C SER A 330 8.43 -16.81 13.82
N ARG A 331 7.95 -15.64 13.42
CA ARG A 331 8.24 -14.37 14.07
C ARG A 331 7.09 -14.00 14.99
N THR A 332 7.42 -13.55 16.20
CA THR A 332 6.40 -13.00 17.11
C THR A 332 6.09 -11.57 16.70
N VAL A 333 4.81 -11.27 16.54
CA VAL A 333 4.32 -9.94 16.19
C VAL A 333 3.19 -9.53 17.14
N LEU A 334 2.98 -8.24 17.30
CA LEU A 334 1.93 -7.69 18.15
C LEU A 334 0.84 -7.08 17.26
N PHE A 335 -0.36 -7.63 17.35
CA PHE A 335 -1.52 -7.16 16.60
C PHE A 335 -2.30 -6.13 17.43
N ALA A 336 -2.44 -4.93 16.89
CA ALA A 336 -3.23 -3.84 17.44
C ALA A 336 -4.61 -3.82 16.75
N CYS A 337 -5.64 -4.28 17.47
CA CYS A 337 -7.03 -4.34 16.99
C CYS A 337 -7.75 -3.02 17.31
N SER A 338 -8.12 -2.23 16.30
CA SER A 338 -8.83 -0.96 16.45
C SER A 338 -9.62 -0.59 15.18
N ASP A 339 -10.05 0.66 15.08
CA ASP A 339 -10.53 1.32 13.84
C ASP A 339 -9.43 1.53 12.79
N HIS A 340 -8.17 1.35 13.18
CA HIS A 340 -7.01 1.37 12.30
C HIS A 340 -6.11 0.18 12.66
N PRO A 341 -6.55 -1.05 12.29
CA PRO A 341 -5.86 -2.26 12.69
C PRO A 341 -4.43 -2.26 12.17
N SER A 342 -3.47 -2.63 13.01
CA SER A 342 -2.05 -2.55 12.68
C SER A 342 -1.26 -3.73 13.25
N VAL A 343 -0.28 -4.21 12.51
CA VAL A 343 0.70 -5.19 12.96
C VAL A 343 1.98 -4.49 13.33
N ILE A 344 2.47 -4.76 14.53
CA ILE A 344 3.73 -4.25 15.07
C ILE A 344 4.74 -5.37 15.03
N SER A 345 5.83 -5.15 14.31
CA SER A 345 6.96 -6.07 14.19
C SER A 345 8.28 -5.33 14.41
N SER A 346 9.38 -6.07 14.54
CA SER A 346 10.72 -5.49 14.59
C SER A 346 11.55 -5.99 13.43
N THR A 347 12.32 -5.10 12.83
CA THR A 347 13.30 -5.44 11.80
C THR A 347 14.54 -4.59 12.06
N ASN A 348 15.70 -5.23 12.20
CA ASN A 348 16.95 -4.57 12.53
C ASN A 348 16.87 -3.71 13.81
N ASN A 349 16.21 -4.21 14.86
CA ASN A 349 15.96 -3.50 16.13
C ASN A 349 15.13 -2.20 16.01
N LYS A 350 14.45 -1.99 14.87
CA LYS A 350 13.50 -0.89 14.67
C LYS A 350 12.09 -1.44 14.61
N LEU A 351 11.19 -0.87 15.40
CA LEU A 351 9.77 -1.21 15.37
C LEU A 351 9.11 -0.66 14.11
N ILE A 352 8.37 -1.51 13.40
CA ILE A 352 7.61 -1.20 12.21
C ILE A 352 6.13 -1.39 12.53
N PHE A 353 5.34 -0.35 12.26
CA PHE A 353 3.89 -0.35 12.38
C PHE A 353 3.32 -0.42 10.95
N SER A 354 2.65 -1.52 10.65
CA SER A 354 2.07 -1.76 9.33
C SER A 354 0.56 -1.85 9.47
N SER A 355 -0.18 -0.94 8.84
CA SER A 355 -1.64 -0.99 8.80
C SER A 355 -2.13 -2.27 8.13
N VAL A 356 -3.31 -2.73 8.50
CA VAL A 356 -3.97 -3.90 7.90
C VAL A 356 -5.16 -3.41 7.09
N ASN A 357 -5.38 -3.99 5.91
CA ASN A 357 -6.41 -3.57 4.95
C ASN A 357 -7.81 -4.05 5.35
N LEU A 358 -8.21 -3.74 6.57
CA LEU A 358 -9.55 -3.94 7.11
C LEU A 358 -9.99 -2.68 7.86
N ARG A 359 -11.28 -2.38 7.78
CA ARG A 359 -11.85 -1.17 8.36
C ARG A 359 -11.80 -1.13 9.89
N GLU A 360 -12.15 -2.24 10.54
CA GLU A 360 -12.18 -2.31 12.01
C GLU A 360 -11.99 -3.76 12.44
N ILE A 361 -11.11 -3.97 13.42
CA ILE A 361 -10.92 -5.26 14.08
C ILE A 361 -11.10 -5.06 15.57
N VAL A 362 -12.07 -5.75 16.15
CA VAL A 362 -12.42 -5.63 17.58
C VAL A 362 -11.44 -6.44 18.42
N CYS A 363 -11.23 -7.70 18.01
CA CYS A 363 -10.29 -8.62 18.63
C CYS A 363 -9.85 -9.67 17.63
N MET A 364 -8.80 -10.40 17.98
CA MET A 364 -8.13 -11.35 17.11
C MET A 364 -7.53 -12.47 17.96
N CYS A 365 -7.44 -13.68 17.40
CA CYS A 365 -6.64 -14.77 17.97
C CYS A 365 -5.84 -15.51 16.90
N SER A 366 -4.76 -16.15 17.31
CA SER A 366 -4.03 -17.11 16.46
C SER A 366 -4.80 -18.41 16.38
N PHE A 367 -4.90 -18.99 15.18
CA PHE A 367 -5.65 -20.22 14.93
C PHE A 367 -4.89 -21.13 13.96
N ASN A 368 -4.05 -21.99 14.53
CA ASN A 368 -3.26 -22.96 13.79
C ASN A 368 -3.99 -24.30 13.69
N SER A 369 -4.86 -24.44 12.68
CA SER A 369 -5.65 -25.65 12.46
C SER A 369 -5.00 -26.60 11.45
N GLU A 370 -5.42 -27.87 11.45
CA GLU A 370 -4.94 -28.86 10.48
C GLU A 370 -5.30 -28.49 9.04
N TYR A 371 -6.49 -27.91 8.84
CA TYR A 371 -7.02 -27.59 7.50
C TYR A 371 -6.52 -26.23 6.99
N TYR A 372 -6.59 -25.19 7.83
CA TYR A 372 -6.16 -23.84 7.43
C TYR A 372 -4.69 -23.54 7.74
N GLY A 373 -3.93 -24.47 8.34
CA GLY A 373 -2.56 -24.24 8.79
C GLY A 373 -2.44 -23.06 9.76
N SER A 374 -1.30 -22.36 9.73
CA SER A 374 -1.03 -21.18 10.57
C SER A 374 -1.85 -19.97 10.10
N SER A 375 -3.11 -19.94 10.52
CA SER A 375 -4.08 -18.89 10.22
C SER A 375 -4.42 -18.08 11.47
N LEU A 376 -5.26 -17.08 11.28
CA LEU A 376 -5.67 -16.12 12.27
C LEU A 376 -7.18 -15.97 12.16
N THR A 377 -7.82 -15.74 13.30
CA THR A 377 -9.25 -15.46 13.35
C THR A 377 -9.44 -14.02 13.80
N LEU A 378 -10.07 -13.23 12.94
CA LEU A 378 -10.29 -11.80 13.08
C LEU A 378 -11.77 -11.55 13.33
N VAL A 379 -12.07 -10.64 14.25
CA VAL A 379 -13.45 -10.24 14.55
C VAL A 379 -13.65 -8.81 14.10
N THR A 380 -14.56 -8.63 13.15
CA THR A 380 -15.03 -7.33 12.66
C THR A 380 -16.39 -6.97 13.30
N ASP A 381 -16.93 -5.80 12.98
CA ASP A 381 -18.30 -5.41 13.35
C ASP A 381 -19.37 -6.24 12.62
N MET A 382 -19.04 -6.73 11.43
CA MET A 382 -19.93 -7.51 10.57
C MET A 382 -19.94 -9.01 10.90
N GLY A 383 -18.78 -9.56 11.28
CA GLY A 383 -18.61 -10.99 11.44
C GLY A 383 -17.21 -11.42 11.84
N LEU A 384 -17.01 -12.74 11.87
CA LEU A 384 -15.75 -13.42 12.12
C LEU A 384 -15.13 -13.82 10.78
N ILE A 385 -13.85 -13.55 10.59
CA ILE A 385 -13.09 -13.87 9.39
C ILE A 385 -11.94 -14.79 9.79
N LEU A 386 -11.85 -15.98 9.20
CA LEU A 386 -10.68 -16.83 9.27
C LEU A 386 -9.83 -16.58 8.04
N GLY A 387 -8.55 -16.27 8.23
CA GLY A 387 -7.64 -15.99 7.12
C GLY A 387 -6.19 -16.00 7.53
N ARG A 388 -5.31 -15.82 6.54
CA ARG A 388 -3.87 -15.59 6.77
C ARG A 388 -3.54 -14.13 6.49
N ILE A 389 -2.62 -13.59 7.26
CA ILE A 389 -2.03 -12.29 6.96
C ILE A 389 -0.92 -12.53 5.93
N ASP A 390 -0.82 -11.64 4.94
CA ASP A 390 0.28 -11.65 3.98
C ASP A 390 1.63 -11.35 4.65
N ASP A 391 2.71 -11.32 3.88
CA ASP A 391 4.01 -10.90 4.41
C ASP A 391 3.90 -9.45 4.95
N ILE A 392 4.35 -9.22 6.19
CA ILE A 392 4.28 -7.91 6.85
C ILE A 392 5.22 -6.94 6.14
N GLN A 393 4.64 -6.16 5.23
CA GLN A 393 5.28 -5.10 4.46
C GLN A 393 4.42 -3.84 4.53
N LYS A 394 5.03 -2.66 4.30
CA LYS A 394 4.28 -1.39 4.23
C LYS A 394 3.38 -1.31 3.00
N LEU A 395 3.84 -1.89 1.89
CA LEU A 395 3.11 -1.94 0.62
C LEU A 395 2.84 -3.41 0.28
N HIS A 396 1.58 -3.73 0.01
CA HIS A 396 1.20 -5.01 -0.54
C HIS A 396 1.13 -4.93 -2.06
N VAL A 397 1.91 -5.76 -2.74
CA VAL A 397 1.94 -5.85 -4.20
C VAL A 397 1.37 -7.19 -4.63
N ARG A 398 0.23 -7.15 -5.34
CA ARG A 398 -0.33 -8.31 -6.02
C ARG A 398 0.01 -8.25 -7.50
N SER A 399 0.49 -9.36 -8.05
CA SER A 399 0.94 -9.43 -9.44
C SER A 399 0.01 -10.29 -10.28
N VAL A 400 -0.28 -9.83 -11.51
CA VAL A 400 -1.02 -10.59 -12.52
C VAL A 400 -0.17 -10.67 -13.77
N VAL A 401 0.42 -11.85 -14.02
CA VAL A 401 1.28 -12.09 -15.18
C VAL A 401 0.42 -12.18 -16.45
N LEU A 402 0.82 -11.47 -17.49
CA LEU A 402 0.06 -11.36 -18.74
C LEU A 402 0.62 -12.25 -19.86
N GLY A 403 1.90 -12.62 -19.80
CA GLY A 403 2.58 -13.39 -20.86
C GLY A 403 2.84 -12.62 -22.16
N GLU A 404 2.54 -11.32 -22.19
CA GLU A 404 2.79 -10.38 -23.29
C GLU A 404 2.95 -8.97 -22.74
N SER A 405 3.71 -8.11 -23.43
CA SER A 405 4.02 -6.75 -22.99
C SER A 405 2.75 -5.92 -22.81
N VAL A 406 2.71 -5.05 -21.80
CA VAL A 406 1.60 -4.12 -21.57
C VAL A 406 2.10 -2.68 -21.68
N LYS A 407 1.47 -1.89 -22.56
CA LYS A 407 1.93 -0.52 -22.90
C LYS A 407 1.18 0.59 -22.16
N ARG A 408 -0.14 0.44 -22.01
CA ARG A 408 -1.04 1.46 -21.42
C ARG A 408 -2.19 0.82 -20.66
N ILE A 409 -2.73 1.56 -19.69
CA ILE A 409 -3.91 1.16 -18.91
C ILE A 409 -4.91 2.32 -18.77
N ALA A 410 -6.19 1.99 -18.88
CA ALA A 410 -7.29 2.87 -18.50
C ALA A 410 -8.34 2.04 -17.73
N TYR A 411 -9.24 2.73 -17.05
CA TYR A 411 -10.26 2.09 -16.22
C TYR A 411 -11.62 2.73 -16.48
N ILE A 412 -12.66 1.89 -16.58
CA ILE A 412 -14.05 2.30 -16.75
C ILE A 412 -14.77 1.99 -15.45
N ASP A 413 -15.15 3.03 -14.71
CA ASP A 413 -15.70 2.87 -13.36
C ASP A 413 -17.13 2.30 -13.37
N GLU A 414 -17.94 2.61 -14.38
CA GLU A 414 -19.33 2.14 -14.46
C GLU A 414 -19.41 0.62 -14.68
N GLU A 415 -18.49 0.07 -15.47
CA GLU A 415 -18.43 -1.35 -15.81
C GLU A 415 -17.42 -2.11 -14.95
N LYS A 416 -16.64 -1.42 -14.11
CA LYS A 416 -15.59 -2.00 -13.25
C LYS A 416 -14.58 -2.84 -14.05
N VAL A 417 -14.10 -2.30 -15.16
CA VAL A 417 -13.14 -2.99 -16.04
C VAL A 417 -11.88 -2.18 -16.31
N TYR A 418 -10.76 -2.88 -16.45
CA TYR A 418 -9.51 -2.36 -16.96
C TYR A 418 -9.43 -2.56 -18.46
N ILE A 419 -8.99 -1.53 -19.17
CA ILE A 419 -8.64 -1.59 -20.59
C ILE A 419 -7.13 -1.49 -20.68
N ILE A 420 -6.49 -2.49 -21.26
CA ILE A 420 -5.04 -2.50 -21.45
C ILE A 420 -4.68 -2.64 -22.92
N LEU A 421 -3.58 -1.99 -23.31
CA LEU A 421 -2.95 -2.20 -24.60
C LEU A 421 -1.81 -3.20 -24.43
N THR A 422 -1.84 -4.29 -25.19
CA THR A 422 -0.83 -5.34 -25.13
C THR A 422 -0.11 -5.53 -26.46
N GLU A 423 1.12 -6.01 -26.37
CA GLU A 423 1.95 -6.37 -27.51
C GLU A 423 2.52 -7.78 -27.30
N TYR A 424 2.12 -8.68 -28.18
CA TYR A 424 2.63 -10.03 -28.24
C TYR A 424 3.77 -10.09 -29.26
N MET A 425 4.94 -10.56 -28.81
CA MET A 425 6.09 -10.83 -29.68
C MET A 425 6.42 -12.31 -29.64
N ASN A 426 6.39 -12.98 -30.80
CA ASN A 426 6.56 -14.43 -30.90
C ASN A 426 7.95 -14.90 -30.45
N LEU A 427 9.00 -14.10 -30.70
CA LEU A 427 10.39 -14.41 -30.35
C LEU A 427 10.61 -14.63 -28.84
N TYR A 428 9.83 -13.95 -28.00
CA TYR A 428 10.02 -13.95 -26.54
C TYR A 428 9.10 -14.92 -25.81
N GLN A 429 8.37 -15.77 -26.53
CA GLN A 429 7.40 -16.68 -25.95
C GLN A 429 8.04 -17.98 -25.48
N THR A 430 7.42 -18.56 -24.46
CA THR A 430 7.77 -19.88 -23.94
C THR A 430 6.54 -20.78 -24.02
N ASP A 431 6.74 -22.09 -24.15
CA ASP A 431 5.63 -23.07 -24.22
C ASP A 431 4.73 -23.05 -22.96
N THR A 432 5.21 -22.44 -21.87
CA THR A 432 4.56 -22.44 -20.56
C THR A 432 3.61 -21.26 -20.33
N THR A 433 3.76 -20.15 -21.05
CA THR A 433 3.00 -18.92 -20.80
C THR A 433 2.05 -18.62 -21.96
N ILE A 434 0.74 -18.67 -21.71
CA ILE A 434 -0.27 -18.28 -22.69
C ILE A 434 -0.50 -16.76 -22.55
N PRO A 435 -0.39 -15.97 -23.61
CA PRO A 435 -0.66 -14.53 -23.56
C PRO A 435 -2.10 -14.19 -23.20
N ILE A 436 -2.32 -13.12 -22.44
CA ILE A 436 -3.64 -12.72 -21.93
C ILE A 436 -4.64 -12.42 -23.05
N SER A 437 -4.20 -11.81 -24.16
CA SER A 437 -5.03 -11.63 -25.36
C SER A 437 -5.60 -12.95 -25.89
N LYS A 438 -4.81 -14.02 -25.88
CA LYS A 438 -5.22 -15.36 -26.33
C LYS A 438 -6.09 -16.10 -25.31
N GLN A 439 -6.13 -15.65 -24.06
CA GLN A 439 -7.00 -16.20 -23.02
C GLN A 439 -8.40 -15.58 -22.98
N ALA A 440 -8.62 -14.47 -23.70
CA ALA A 440 -9.90 -13.76 -23.66
C ALA A 440 -11.09 -14.60 -24.13
N TYR A 441 -12.24 -14.43 -23.47
CA TYR A 441 -13.49 -15.12 -23.81
C TYR A 441 -14.00 -14.72 -25.20
N GLN A 442 -14.08 -13.42 -25.46
CA GLN A 442 -14.39 -12.87 -26.78
C GLN A 442 -13.11 -12.45 -27.49
N LYS A 443 -12.88 -12.96 -28.70
CA LYS A 443 -11.75 -12.58 -29.57
C LYS A 443 -12.29 -11.96 -30.83
N ILE A 444 -11.85 -10.74 -31.13
CA ILE A 444 -12.33 -9.93 -32.23
C ILE A 444 -11.12 -9.49 -33.04
N ASP A 445 -11.17 -9.64 -34.36
CA ASP A 445 -10.20 -9.01 -35.25
C ASP A 445 -10.66 -7.59 -35.58
N CYS A 446 -9.79 -6.61 -35.40
CA CYS A 446 -10.06 -5.24 -35.79
C CYS A 446 -10.13 -5.15 -37.32
N THR A 447 -11.11 -4.41 -37.82
CA THR A 447 -11.27 -4.16 -39.26
C THR A 447 -10.98 -2.70 -39.56
N THR A 448 -10.72 -2.39 -40.83
CA THR A 448 -10.62 -1.00 -41.28
C THR A 448 -11.35 -0.79 -42.60
N LYS A 449 -11.95 0.38 -42.74
CA LYS A 449 -12.50 0.93 -43.97
C LYS A 449 -11.50 1.84 -44.68
N ILE A 450 -10.38 2.19 -44.04
CA ILE A 450 -9.34 3.07 -44.58
C ILE A 450 -8.49 2.28 -45.59
N ASP A 451 -8.65 2.57 -46.89
CA ASP A 451 -8.03 1.79 -47.96
C ASP A 451 -6.49 1.81 -47.89
N LYS A 452 -5.90 2.95 -47.55
CA LYS A 452 -4.45 3.10 -47.35
C LYS A 452 -3.90 2.11 -46.31
N MET A 453 -4.64 1.87 -45.22
CA MET A 453 -4.23 0.90 -44.20
C MET A 453 -4.35 -0.55 -44.66
N LYS A 454 -5.35 -0.88 -45.48
CA LYS A 454 -5.50 -2.23 -46.05
C LYS A 454 -4.30 -2.57 -46.94
N GLU A 455 -3.92 -1.65 -47.82
CA GLU A 455 -2.77 -1.81 -48.73
C GLU A 455 -1.50 -2.15 -47.94
N PHE A 456 -1.23 -1.40 -46.87
CA PHE A 456 -0.05 -1.61 -46.02
C PHE A 456 -0.03 -2.95 -45.28
N THR A 457 -1.19 -3.47 -44.90
CA THR A 457 -1.28 -4.76 -44.18
C THR A 457 -1.11 -5.98 -45.08
N GLU A 458 -1.37 -5.86 -46.38
CA GLU A 458 -1.27 -6.97 -47.34
C GLU A 458 0.17 -7.23 -47.82
N GLU A 459 1.03 -6.21 -47.81
CA GLU A 459 2.39 -6.28 -48.37
C GLU A 459 3.43 -6.98 -47.48
N GLN A 460 3.17 -7.13 -46.17
CA GLN A 460 4.15 -7.68 -45.21
C GLN A 460 3.52 -8.74 -44.28
N GLN A 461 3.51 -10.00 -44.73
CA GLN A 461 3.03 -11.15 -43.94
C GLN A 461 4.12 -11.72 -43.03
N GLN A 462 4.48 -11.01 -41.96
CA GLN A 462 5.28 -11.59 -40.88
C GLN A 462 4.57 -11.37 -39.54
N ASP A 463 3.89 -12.42 -39.04
CA ASP A 463 3.09 -12.42 -37.80
C ASP A 463 3.97 -12.47 -36.52
N ASP A 464 5.15 -11.84 -36.54
CA ASP A 464 6.08 -11.91 -35.41
C ASP A 464 5.65 -11.01 -34.23
N ILE A 465 4.90 -9.93 -34.52
CA ILE A 465 4.38 -8.98 -33.53
C ILE A 465 2.88 -8.77 -33.74
N SER A 466 2.09 -8.83 -32.68
CA SER A 466 0.66 -8.52 -32.72
C SER A 466 0.23 -7.68 -31.52
N ASN A 467 -0.39 -6.53 -31.78
CA ASN A 467 -0.93 -5.66 -30.74
C ASN A 467 -2.43 -5.96 -30.52
N SER A 468 -2.88 -5.86 -29.28
CA SER A 468 -4.27 -6.10 -28.90
C SER A 468 -4.76 -5.12 -27.85
N ILE A 469 -6.08 -4.87 -27.87
CA ILE A 469 -6.80 -4.19 -26.79
C ILE A 469 -7.46 -5.27 -25.95
N VAL A 470 -7.16 -5.35 -24.66
CA VAL A 470 -7.70 -6.37 -23.77
C VAL A 470 -8.52 -5.73 -22.66
N VAL A 471 -9.69 -6.31 -22.39
CA VAL A 471 -10.61 -5.89 -21.32
C VAL A 471 -10.53 -6.91 -20.19
N LEU A 472 -10.14 -6.46 -18.99
CA LEU A 472 -10.04 -7.27 -17.79
C LEU A 472 -11.07 -6.83 -16.76
N ASP A 473 -11.79 -7.76 -16.15
CA ASP A 473 -12.73 -7.47 -15.05
C ASP A 473 -12.00 -7.12 -13.74
N GLN A 474 -12.43 -6.10 -13.01
CA GLN A 474 -11.89 -5.81 -11.68
C GLN A 474 -12.23 -6.87 -10.63
N HIS A 475 -13.41 -7.46 -10.70
CA HIS A 475 -13.92 -8.43 -9.73
C HIS A 475 -13.80 -9.84 -10.31
N THR A 476 -12.73 -10.56 -9.97
CA THR A 476 -12.65 -11.98 -10.33
C THR A 476 -13.72 -12.76 -9.57
N HIS A 477 -14.80 -13.15 -10.26
CA HIS A 477 -15.79 -14.09 -9.74
C HIS A 477 -15.09 -15.37 -9.27
N GLU A 478 -15.36 -15.75 -8.02
CA GLU A 478 -14.89 -16.98 -7.41
C GLU A 478 -15.39 -18.19 -8.19
N VAL A 479 -14.49 -18.80 -8.96
CA VAL A 479 -14.66 -20.18 -9.40
C VAL A 479 -13.48 -20.97 -8.86
N LYS A 480 -13.72 -21.58 -7.70
CA LYS A 480 -13.05 -22.76 -7.11
C LYS A 480 -11.52 -22.77 -7.15
N GLN A 481 -10.95 -22.65 -5.95
CA GLN A 481 -9.63 -23.15 -5.53
C GLN A 481 -8.43 -22.91 -6.48
N PHE A 482 -7.51 -22.09 -5.97
CA PHE A 482 -6.07 -22.02 -6.26
C PHE A 482 -5.48 -20.92 -7.16
N PHE A 483 -6.21 -20.20 -8.01
CA PHE A 483 -5.69 -18.97 -8.63
C PHE A 483 -6.84 -18.03 -9.00
N ARG A 484 -6.95 -16.85 -8.37
CA ARG A 484 -7.84 -15.77 -8.83
C ARG A 484 -7.24 -15.18 -10.12
N LEU A 485 -7.46 -15.84 -11.27
CA LEU A 485 -7.16 -15.28 -12.60
C LEU A 485 -8.16 -14.17 -12.92
N PHE A 486 -7.66 -13.00 -13.33
CA PHE A 486 -8.46 -12.01 -14.04
C PHE A 486 -9.00 -12.67 -15.32
N LEU A 487 -10.32 -12.71 -15.49
CA LEU A 487 -10.91 -13.16 -16.74
C LEU A 487 -10.80 -12.03 -17.75
N ALA A 488 -10.04 -12.26 -18.82
CA ALA A 488 -10.07 -11.40 -19.98
C ALA A 488 -11.43 -11.58 -20.68
N HIS A 489 -12.29 -10.56 -20.63
CA HIS A 489 -13.62 -10.61 -21.22
C HIS A 489 -13.57 -10.52 -22.74
N ALA A 490 -12.81 -9.55 -23.24
CA ALA A 490 -12.67 -9.30 -24.67
C ALA A 490 -11.22 -8.99 -25.02
N SER A 491 -10.80 -9.43 -26.19
CA SER A 491 -9.59 -9.01 -26.87
C SER A 491 -9.94 -8.56 -28.28
N VAL A 492 -9.38 -7.42 -28.68
CA VAL A 492 -9.46 -6.91 -30.06
C VAL A 492 -8.05 -6.92 -30.62
N LYS A 493 -7.75 -7.84 -31.54
CA LYS A 493 -6.47 -7.91 -32.25
C LYS A 493 -6.43 -6.81 -33.30
N LEU A 494 -5.40 -5.97 -33.27
CA LEU A 494 -5.20 -4.91 -34.28
C LEU A 494 -4.72 -5.50 -35.62
N LEU A 495 -4.62 -4.65 -36.64
CA LEU A 495 -4.12 -5.05 -37.95
C LEU A 495 -2.65 -5.50 -37.86
N ASN A 496 -2.17 -6.23 -38.87
CA ASN A 496 -0.77 -6.60 -38.95
C ASN A 496 0.11 -5.34 -39.09
N ASN A 497 1.24 -5.30 -38.39
CA ASN A 497 2.13 -4.13 -38.29
C ASN A 497 1.48 -2.87 -37.70
N GLU A 498 0.29 -2.98 -37.12
CA GLU A 498 -0.36 -1.88 -36.39
C GLU A 498 0.02 -1.94 -34.91
N GLU A 499 0.64 -0.87 -34.42
CA GLU A 499 1.00 -0.69 -33.03
C GLU A 499 0.02 0.23 -32.30
N ALA A 500 -0.35 -0.15 -31.08
CA ALA A 500 -1.17 0.67 -30.20
C ALA A 500 -0.26 1.57 -29.35
N ILE A 501 -0.44 2.89 -29.45
CA ILE A 501 0.46 3.90 -28.87
C ILE A 501 -0.19 4.60 -27.67
N SER A 502 -1.44 5.02 -27.82
CA SER A 502 -2.17 5.80 -26.82
C SER A 502 -3.55 5.25 -26.54
N LEU A 503 -4.00 5.44 -25.29
CA LEU A 503 -5.27 4.96 -24.78
C LEU A 503 -5.92 6.07 -23.95
N CYS A 504 -7.22 6.28 -24.14
CA CYS A 504 -7.99 7.22 -23.35
C CYS A 504 -9.43 6.70 -23.19
N VAL A 505 -9.96 6.79 -21.98
CA VAL A 505 -11.40 6.62 -21.72
C VAL A 505 -12.01 8.00 -21.51
N LEU A 506 -13.09 8.30 -22.24
CA LEU A 506 -13.77 9.59 -22.15
C LEU A 506 -15.26 9.49 -22.45
N THR A 507 -16.02 10.51 -22.03
CA THR A 507 -17.38 10.75 -22.50
C THR A 507 -17.38 12.01 -23.39
N PHE A 508 -18.21 12.00 -24.44
CA PHE A 508 -18.34 13.16 -25.34
C PHE A 508 -19.48 14.06 -24.89
N ALA A 509 -19.39 15.36 -25.15
CA ALA A 509 -20.43 16.34 -24.73
C ALA A 509 -21.82 16.01 -25.30
N ASP A 510 -21.86 15.48 -26.53
CA ASP A 510 -23.10 15.06 -27.20
C ASP A 510 -23.65 13.72 -26.67
N ASP A 511 -22.82 12.93 -25.96
CA ASP A 511 -23.19 11.65 -25.34
C ASP A 511 -22.48 11.44 -23.98
N PRO A 512 -22.85 12.23 -22.94
CA PRO A 512 -22.10 12.28 -21.69
C PRO A 512 -22.30 11.05 -20.81
N SER A 513 -23.29 10.20 -21.13
CA SER A 513 -23.69 9.05 -20.32
C SER A 513 -22.95 7.75 -20.68
N ILE A 514 -22.17 7.77 -21.76
CA ILE A 514 -21.58 6.58 -22.33
C ILE A 514 -20.06 6.76 -22.40
N PRO A 515 -19.28 5.91 -21.71
CA PRO A 515 -17.83 5.91 -21.86
C PRO A 515 -17.43 5.32 -23.22
N TYR A 516 -16.53 6.02 -23.90
CA TYR A 516 -15.87 5.60 -25.12
C TYR A 516 -14.40 5.30 -24.81
N ILE A 517 -13.88 4.28 -25.48
CA ILE A 517 -12.46 3.90 -25.42
C ILE A 517 -11.84 4.39 -26.73
N ALA A 518 -11.01 5.43 -26.65
CA ALA A 518 -10.21 5.91 -27.77
C ALA A 518 -8.84 5.20 -27.76
N VAL A 519 -8.47 4.60 -28.88
CA VAL A 519 -7.16 3.96 -29.10
C VAL A 519 -6.47 4.62 -30.29
N GLY A 520 -5.26 5.15 -30.07
CA GLY A 520 -4.43 5.73 -31.09
C GLY A 520 -3.41 4.71 -31.56
N THR A 521 -3.36 4.46 -32.87
CA THR A 521 -2.49 3.46 -33.47
C THR A 521 -1.62 4.05 -34.58
N THR A 522 -0.52 3.36 -34.89
CA THR A 522 0.35 3.67 -36.02
C THR A 522 0.73 2.40 -36.76
N ILE A 523 0.98 2.51 -38.08
CA ILE A 523 1.51 1.40 -38.88
C ILE A 523 3.02 1.55 -38.95
N VAL A 524 3.75 0.54 -38.47
CA VAL A 524 5.22 0.54 -38.43
C VAL A 524 5.76 -0.29 -39.58
N PHE A 525 6.70 0.28 -40.35
CA PHE A 525 7.42 -0.43 -41.40
C PHE A 525 8.89 -0.55 -41.02
N ASN A 526 9.51 -1.70 -41.30
CA ASN A 526 10.91 -1.96 -40.98
C ASN A 526 11.90 -1.01 -41.69
N ASP A 527 11.49 -0.40 -42.82
CA ASP A 527 12.35 0.45 -43.65
C ASP A 527 12.14 1.97 -43.42
N GLU A 528 11.29 2.38 -42.46
CA GLU A 528 11.04 3.79 -42.14
C GLU A 528 11.60 4.18 -40.76
N ASP A 529 12.31 5.31 -40.70
CA ASP A 529 12.81 5.87 -39.43
C ASP A 529 11.68 6.44 -38.55
N VAL A 530 10.60 6.93 -39.15
CA VAL A 530 9.42 7.50 -38.47
C VAL A 530 8.15 7.05 -39.19
N PRO A 531 7.21 6.38 -38.49
CA PRO A 531 5.90 6.02 -39.02
C PRO A 531 5.11 7.23 -39.54
N LYS A 532 4.62 7.16 -40.79
CA LYS A 532 3.87 8.26 -41.45
C LYS A 532 2.35 8.05 -41.51
N CYS A 533 1.84 7.03 -40.85
CA CYS A 533 0.43 6.69 -40.90
C CYS A 533 -0.05 6.15 -39.56
N GLY A 534 -1.24 6.57 -39.16
CA GLY A 534 -1.91 6.08 -37.96
C GLY A 534 -3.41 6.29 -38.03
N ARG A 535 -4.13 5.88 -36.98
CA ARG A 535 -5.56 6.18 -36.85
C ARG A 535 -5.96 6.32 -35.39
N ILE A 536 -7.11 6.94 -35.19
CA ILE A 536 -7.84 6.89 -33.91
C ILE A 536 -9.01 5.94 -34.11
N ILE A 537 -9.17 4.99 -33.20
CA ILE A 537 -10.29 4.05 -33.19
C ILE A 537 -11.10 4.30 -31.92
N LEU A 538 -12.41 4.53 -32.07
CA LEU A 538 -13.32 4.62 -30.94
C LEU A 538 -14.05 3.31 -30.77
N PHE A 539 -14.01 2.77 -29.56
CA PHE A 539 -14.79 1.63 -29.15
C PHE A 539 -15.78 2.00 -28.06
N ARG A 540 -16.80 1.17 -27.91
CA ARG A 540 -17.71 1.15 -26.77
C ARG A 540 -17.71 -0.25 -26.18
N TYR A 541 -17.50 -0.33 -24.88
CA TYR A 541 -17.66 -1.55 -24.10
C TYR A 541 -18.95 -1.49 -23.30
N LYS A 542 -19.81 -2.50 -23.42
CA LYS A 542 -21.05 -2.60 -22.64
C LYS A 542 -21.50 -4.05 -22.54
N ASN A 543 -21.90 -4.49 -21.34
CA ASN A 543 -22.41 -5.84 -21.09
C ASN A 543 -21.48 -6.95 -21.62
N GLY A 544 -20.17 -6.80 -21.45
CA GLY A 544 -19.19 -7.78 -21.94
C GLY A 544 -18.82 -7.68 -23.42
N HIS A 545 -19.43 -6.77 -24.19
CA HIS A 545 -19.19 -6.66 -25.63
C HIS A 545 -18.46 -5.38 -26.02
N MET A 546 -17.39 -5.55 -26.79
CA MET A 546 -16.58 -4.48 -27.36
C MET A 546 -17.00 -4.22 -28.81
N ASN A 547 -17.43 -3.00 -29.13
CA ASN A 547 -17.89 -2.61 -30.46
C ASN A 547 -17.11 -1.40 -30.98
N MET A 548 -16.62 -1.46 -32.22
CA MET A 548 -16.01 -0.31 -32.89
C MET A 548 -17.10 0.65 -33.38
N ILE A 549 -16.99 1.91 -32.99
CA ILE A 549 -17.95 2.98 -33.32
C ILE A 549 -17.45 3.82 -34.47
N ALA A 550 -16.20 4.29 -34.41
CA ALA A 550 -15.61 5.19 -35.39
C ALA A 550 -14.13 4.84 -35.61
N GLU A 551 -13.62 5.17 -36.80
CA GLU A 551 -12.20 5.22 -37.07
C GLU A 551 -11.88 6.51 -37.82
N ASN A 552 -10.72 7.11 -37.55
CA ASN A 552 -10.26 8.34 -38.20
C ASN A 552 -8.80 8.22 -38.61
N GLU A 553 -8.52 8.31 -39.90
CA GLU A 553 -7.16 8.25 -40.47
C GLU A 553 -6.32 9.46 -40.03
N LEU A 554 -5.05 9.19 -39.73
CA LEU A 554 -4.02 10.17 -39.39
C LEU A 554 -2.80 9.98 -40.30
N ASN A 555 -2.09 11.08 -40.53
CA ASN A 555 -0.84 11.12 -41.29
C ASN A 555 0.41 11.04 -40.40
N ASP A 556 0.24 10.74 -39.11
CA ASP A 556 1.30 10.77 -38.11
C ASP A 556 0.88 10.00 -36.84
N ILE A 557 1.80 9.84 -35.90
CA ILE A 557 1.64 9.03 -34.69
C ILE A 557 0.81 9.78 -33.63
N PRO A 558 -0.29 9.19 -33.11
CA PRO A 558 -1.03 9.76 -32.00
C PRO A 558 -0.38 9.40 -30.65
N TYR A 559 0.62 10.17 -30.19
CA TYR A 559 1.41 9.86 -28.98
C TYR A 559 0.61 9.88 -27.68
N ARG A 560 -0.29 10.86 -27.51
CA ARG A 560 -1.08 11.05 -26.28
C ARG A 560 -2.51 11.50 -26.60
N MET A 561 -3.47 10.96 -25.86
CA MET A 561 -4.90 11.32 -25.95
C MET A 561 -5.45 11.62 -24.56
N LEU A 562 -6.29 12.65 -24.45
CA LEU A 562 -6.94 13.02 -23.20
C LEU A 562 -8.39 13.48 -23.42
N PRO A 563 -9.27 13.28 -22.42
CA PRO A 563 -10.55 13.96 -22.39
C PRO A 563 -10.31 15.46 -22.17
N PHE A 564 -10.99 16.29 -22.95
CA PHE A 564 -10.92 17.74 -22.80
C PHE A 564 -12.28 18.37 -23.09
N GLN A 565 -12.98 18.83 -22.05
CA GLN A 565 -14.27 19.54 -22.18
C GLN A 565 -15.32 18.79 -23.02
N GLY A 566 -15.45 17.47 -22.79
CA GLY A 566 -16.35 16.60 -23.56
C GLY A 566 -15.94 16.38 -25.03
N LYS A 567 -14.68 16.64 -25.36
CA LYS A 567 -14.04 16.43 -26.66
C LYS A 567 -12.78 15.57 -26.46
N LEU A 568 -12.21 15.10 -27.57
CA LEU A 568 -10.98 14.32 -27.57
C LEU A 568 -9.80 15.21 -28.01
N LEU A 569 -8.86 15.47 -27.09
CA LEU A 569 -7.61 16.16 -27.39
C LEU A 569 -6.53 15.13 -27.72
N VAL A 570 -5.81 15.34 -28.82
CA VAL A 570 -4.80 14.38 -29.31
C VAL A 570 -3.53 15.11 -29.73
N SER A 571 -2.38 14.60 -29.29
CA SER A 571 -1.07 14.94 -29.85
C SER A 571 -0.77 13.99 -30.99
N ILE A 572 -0.52 14.53 -32.17
CA ILE A 572 -0.34 13.81 -33.42
C ILE A 572 0.92 14.37 -34.09
N GLY A 573 2.02 13.63 -33.97
CA GLY A 573 3.33 14.07 -34.41
C GLY A 573 3.71 15.44 -33.85
N SER A 574 4.06 16.35 -34.75
CA SER A 574 4.34 17.77 -34.47
C SER A 574 3.09 18.66 -34.29
N SER A 575 1.92 18.10 -33.95
CA SER A 575 0.66 18.86 -33.87
C SER A 575 -0.26 18.45 -32.73
N ILE A 576 -1.09 19.38 -32.25
CA ILE A 576 -2.17 19.11 -31.30
C ILE A 576 -3.50 19.39 -31.99
N ARG A 577 -4.45 18.48 -31.82
CA ARG A 577 -5.75 18.52 -32.50
C ARG A 577 -6.88 18.22 -31.52
N LEU A 578 -7.99 18.92 -31.69
CA LEU A 578 -9.21 18.72 -30.91
C LEU A 578 -10.29 18.13 -31.80
N TYR A 579 -10.88 17.02 -31.36
CA TYR A 579 -11.91 16.31 -32.08
C TYR A 579 -13.22 16.26 -31.31
N LYS A 580 -14.33 16.41 -32.03
CA LYS A 580 -15.68 16.15 -31.55
C LYS A 580 -16.23 14.90 -32.24
N LEU A 581 -16.96 14.07 -31.51
CA LEU A 581 -17.70 12.95 -32.10
C LEU A 581 -19.02 13.45 -32.71
N SER A 582 -19.25 13.13 -33.99
CA SER A 582 -20.56 13.23 -34.62
C SER A 582 -21.30 11.91 -34.46
N LEU A 583 -22.38 11.90 -33.68
CA LEU A 583 -23.19 10.69 -33.44
C LEU A 583 -24.00 10.26 -34.67
N GLU A 584 -24.33 11.19 -35.57
CA GLU A 584 -25.12 10.90 -36.77
C GLU A 584 -24.32 10.08 -37.79
N ASN A 585 -23.05 10.43 -37.98
CA ASN A 585 -22.17 9.79 -38.95
C ASN A 585 -21.21 8.77 -38.31
N HIS A 586 -21.14 8.74 -36.98
CA HIS A 586 -20.11 8.00 -36.23
C HIS A 586 -18.68 8.37 -36.68
N GLU A 587 -18.41 9.67 -36.79
CA GLU A 587 -17.14 10.22 -37.28
C GLU A 587 -16.54 11.22 -36.28
N LEU A 588 -15.21 11.25 -36.19
CA LEU A 588 -14.48 12.27 -35.45
C LEU A 588 -14.26 13.51 -36.34
N ILE A 589 -14.88 14.62 -35.97
CA ILE A 589 -14.73 15.90 -36.66
C ILE A 589 -13.64 16.72 -35.97
N GLN A 590 -12.60 17.07 -36.70
CA GLN A 590 -11.55 17.97 -36.22
C GLN A 590 -12.10 19.40 -36.09
N LEU A 591 -12.07 19.96 -34.90
CA LEU A 591 -12.49 21.34 -34.61
C LEU A 591 -11.32 22.33 -34.74
N SER A 592 -10.17 21.96 -34.19
CA SER A 592 -9.02 22.86 -34.02
C SER A 592 -7.72 22.10 -34.19
N LYS A 593 -6.69 22.80 -34.68
CA LYS A 593 -5.35 22.27 -34.88
C LYS A 593 -4.32 23.37 -34.65
N ILE A 594 -3.24 23.04 -33.96
CA ILE A 594 -2.00 23.83 -33.90
C ILE A 594 -0.82 22.91 -34.25
N SER A 595 0.17 23.42 -34.97
CA SER A 595 1.32 22.61 -35.46
C SER A 595 2.63 23.36 -35.47
N THR A 596 2.58 24.65 -35.17
CA THR A 596 3.78 25.42 -34.85
C THR A 596 4.14 25.07 -33.41
N ASP A 597 5.44 25.11 -33.10
CA ASP A 597 6.05 24.97 -31.77
C ASP A 597 6.66 23.60 -31.44
N PHE A 598 6.24 22.52 -32.10
CA PHE A 598 6.72 21.16 -31.79
C PHE A 598 7.76 20.61 -32.77
N VAL A 599 8.69 19.80 -32.26
CA VAL A 599 9.37 18.75 -33.03
C VAL A 599 8.46 17.53 -33.05
N GLU A 600 8.16 16.98 -31.88
CA GLU A 600 7.22 15.87 -31.65
C GLU A 600 6.56 16.08 -30.28
N CYS A 601 5.22 16.17 -30.24
CA CYS A 601 4.50 16.37 -28.99
C CYS A 601 4.22 15.01 -28.33
N LEU A 602 5.06 14.61 -27.38
CA LEU A 602 4.99 13.28 -26.77
C LEU A 602 4.04 13.21 -25.58
N GLU A 603 3.94 14.29 -24.80
CA GLU A 603 3.11 14.34 -23.59
C GLU A 603 2.08 15.47 -23.66
N LEU A 604 0.89 15.19 -23.14
CA LEU A 604 -0.19 16.15 -22.97
C LEU A 604 -0.72 16.06 -21.55
N LYS A 605 -1.03 17.22 -20.96
CA LYS A 605 -1.77 17.36 -19.71
C LYS A 605 -2.77 18.49 -19.83
N VAL A 606 -3.88 18.39 -19.11
CA VAL A 606 -4.95 19.39 -19.16
C VAL A 606 -5.35 19.81 -17.75
N LYS A 607 -5.60 21.11 -17.59
CA LYS A 607 -6.19 21.70 -16.38
C LYS A 607 -7.11 22.83 -16.82
N ASP A 608 -8.42 22.65 -16.63
CA ASP A 608 -9.46 23.57 -17.08
C ASP A 608 -9.38 23.88 -18.59
N ASP A 609 -9.03 25.12 -18.97
CA ASP A 609 -8.83 25.57 -20.35
C ASP A 609 -7.36 25.50 -20.79
N PHE A 610 -6.44 25.17 -19.88
CA PHE A 610 -5.01 25.11 -20.14
C PHE A 610 -4.56 23.71 -20.56
N ILE A 611 -3.62 23.69 -21.49
CA ILE A 611 -3.02 22.48 -22.06
C ILE A 611 -1.51 22.63 -21.92
N LEU A 612 -0.91 21.76 -21.11
CA LEU A 612 0.54 21.64 -20.98
C LEU A 612 1.02 20.53 -21.91
N THR A 613 2.13 20.79 -22.59
CA THR A 613 2.66 19.93 -23.64
C THR A 613 4.13 19.66 -23.35
N GLY A 614 4.56 18.42 -23.52
CA GLY A 614 5.96 18.02 -23.45
C GLY A 614 6.45 17.63 -24.83
N ASP A 615 7.42 18.37 -25.34
CA ASP A 615 8.05 18.11 -26.63
C ASP A 615 9.28 17.21 -26.49
N LEU A 616 9.56 16.40 -27.50
CA LEU A 616 10.73 15.51 -27.55
C LEU A 616 12.06 16.24 -27.27
N MET A 617 12.24 17.49 -27.72
CA MET A 617 13.49 18.25 -27.53
C MET A 617 13.29 19.70 -27.10
N ARG A 618 12.07 20.24 -27.14
CA ARG A 618 11.76 21.65 -26.84
C ARG A 618 11.10 21.87 -25.48
N SER A 619 11.35 20.99 -24.52
CA SER A 619 10.83 21.14 -23.16
C SER A 619 9.30 21.34 -23.13
N LEU A 620 8.82 22.23 -22.27
CA LEU A 620 7.42 22.51 -22.02
C LEU A 620 6.88 23.70 -22.81
N THR A 621 5.67 23.56 -23.35
CA THR A 621 4.87 24.67 -23.86
C THR A 621 3.46 24.62 -23.27
N ILE A 622 2.92 25.76 -22.85
CA ILE A 622 1.56 25.90 -22.34
C ILE A 622 0.68 26.67 -23.33
N PHE A 623 -0.48 26.08 -23.62
CA PHE A 623 -1.52 26.66 -24.45
C PHE A 623 -2.78 26.90 -23.63
N ARG A 624 -3.61 27.84 -24.09
CA ARG A 624 -4.98 28.02 -23.63
C ARG A 624 -5.92 27.75 -24.80
N TYR A 625 -6.99 27.00 -24.56
CA TYR A 625 -8.03 26.82 -25.54
C TYR A 625 -9.11 27.90 -25.39
N ASN A 626 -9.34 28.66 -26.45
CA ASN A 626 -10.44 29.61 -26.53
C ASN A 626 -11.68 28.89 -27.09
N VAL A 627 -12.67 28.67 -26.23
CA VAL A 627 -13.89 27.92 -26.57
C VAL A 627 -14.73 28.66 -27.63
N ASP A 628 -14.82 29.99 -27.54
CA ASP A 628 -15.64 30.81 -28.45
C ASP A 628 -15.04 30.81 -29.87
N GLU A 629 -13.72 30.89 -29.98
CA GLU A 629 -13.02 30.88 -31.27
C GLU A 629 -12.70 29.48 -31.80
N ASN A 630 -12.81 28.44 -30.97
CA ASN A 630 -12.25 27.12 -31.21
C ASN A 630 -10.79 27.17 -31.68
N LYS A 631 -9.93 27.88 -30.93
CA LYS A 631 -8.51 28.04 -31.24
C LYS A 631 -7.64 27.78 -30.03
N PHE A 632 -6.43 27.30 -30.30
CA PHE A 632 -5.35 27.24 -29.32
C PHE A 632 -4.55 28.54 -29.37
N GLU A 633 -4.30 29.11 -28.20
CA GLU A 633 -3.45 30.28 -28.00
C GLU A 633 -2.20 29.84 -27.25
N ASN A 634 -1.02 30.05 -27.83
CA ASN A 634 0.25 29.81 -27.12
C ASN A 634 0.41 30.89 -26.03
N ILE A 635 0.58 30.45 -24.79
CA ILE A 635 0.70 31.34 -23.63
C ILE A 635 2.16 31.54 -23.27
N ALA A 636 2.94 30.47 -23.13
CA ALA A 636 4.36 30.53 -22.82
C ALA A 636 5.07 29.22 -23.18
N HIS A 637 6.39 29.30 -23.40
CA HIS A 637 7.26 28.13 -23.60
C HIS A 637 8.53 28.24 -22.77
N ASP A 638 9.13 27.11 -22.42
CA ASP A 638 10.48 27.05 -21.87
C ASP A 638 11.50 27.21 -23.02
N PRO A 639 12.41 28.20 -22.95
CA PRO A 639 13.40 28.42 -24.01
C PRO A 639 14.55 27.41 -23.99
N HIS A 640 14.71 26.61 -22.93
CA HIS A 640 15.79 25.63 -22.84
C HIS A 640 15.42 24.33 -23.55
N PRO A 641 16.30 23.77 -24.41
CA PRO A 641 16.08 22.46 -24.99
C PRO A 641 16.20 21.39 -23.90
N GLN A 642 15.19 20.53 -23.78
CA GLN A 642 15.12 19.43 -22.82
C GLN A 642 14.41 18.23 -23.45
N TRP A 643 14.92 17.04 -23.18
CA TRP A 643 14.36 15.78 -23.67
C TRP A 643 13.22 15.30 -22.78
N THR A 644 12.03 15.87 -22.98
CA THR A 644 10.89 15.65 -22.09
C THR A 644 10.39 14.20 -22.16
N LYS A 645 10.35 13.52 -21.01
CA LYS A 645 9.73 12.20 -20.85
C LYS A 645 8.33 12.28 -20.29
N ALA A 646 8.13 13.11 -19.28
CA ALA A 646 6.84 13.31 -18.62
C ALA A 646 6.72 14.74 -18.10
N CYS A 647 5.49 15.26 -18.02
CA CYS A 647 5.20 16.54 -17.40
C CYS A 647 3.87 16.52 -16.65
N GLU A 648 3.65 17.46 -15.73
CA GLU A 648 2.38 17.60 -15.00
C GLU A 648 2.18 19.03 -14.46
N PHE A 649 0.93 19.42 -14.25
CA PHE A 649 0.60 20.63 -13.51
C PHE A 649 0.80 20.41 -12.01
N ILE A 650 1.56 21.27 -11.35
CA ILE A 650 1.60 21.35 -9.89
C ILE A 650 0.40 22.20 -9.43
N ASP A 651 0.28 23.42 -9.94
CA ASP A 651 -0.86 24.32 -9.72
C ASP A 651 -1.31 25.01 -11.03
N ASP A 652 -1.89 26.21 -10.98
CA ASP A 652 -2.36 26.95 -12.18
C ASP A 652 -1.23 27.63 -12.96
N ASP A 653 -0.13 27.91 -12.27
CA ASP A 653 0.99 28.70 -12.77
C ASP A 653 2.32 27.94 -12.71
N THR A 654 2.41 26.85 -11.95
CA THR A 654 3.60 26.00 -11.83
C THR A 654 3.43 24.61 -12.45
N PHE A 655 4.50 24.14 -13.09
CA PHE A 655 4.56 22.88 -13.83
C PHE A 655 5.81 22.10 -13.43
N ILE A 656 5.75 20.78 -13.51
CA ILE A 656 6.90 19.89 -13.36
C ILE A 656 7.17 19.12 -14.65
N CYS A 657 8.44 18.90 -14.93
CA CYS A 657 8.93 18.14 -16.07
C CYS A 657 9.99 17.14 -15.60
N ALA A 658 9.97 15.94 -16.16
CA ALA A 658 11.03 14.97 -16.06
C ALA A 658 11.73 14.81 -17.42
N GLU A 659 13.04 14.84 -17.38
CA GLU A 659 13.94 14.67 -18.52
C GLU A 659 14.47 13.23 -18.59
N ASP A 660 14.94 12.79 -19.76
CA ASP A 660 15.56 11.47 -19.96
C ASP A 660 16.85 11.25 -19.17
N GLY A 661 17.59 12.31 -18.82
CA GLY A 661 18.78 12.25 -17.94
C GLY A 661 18.49 11.98 -16.46
N GLY A 662 17.22 11.75 -16.08
CA GLY A 662 16.82 11.54 -14.68
C GLY A 662 16.74 12.82 -13.84
N ASN A 663 16.59 13.97 -14.52
CA ASN A 663 16.42 15.27 -13.89
C ASN A 663 14.94 15.66 -13.78
N LEU A 664 14.61 16.42 -12.73
CA LEU A 664 13.35 17.10 -12.53
C LEU A 664 13.55 18.61 -12.66
N ILE A 665 12.64 19.25 -13.36
CA ILE A 665 12.62 20.69 -13.60
C ILE A 665 11.24 21.21 -13.21
N SER A 666 11.17 22.28 -12.42
CA SER A 666 9.93 23.00 -12.16
C SER A 666 9.95 24.37 -12.84
N CYS A 667 8.85 24.71 -13.49
CA CYS A 667 8.70 25.94 -14.29
C CYS A 667 7.48 26.74 -13.82
N HIS A 668 7.52 28.06 -13.99
CA HIS A 668 6.44 28.97 -13.61
C HIS A 668 6.08 29.98 -14.70
N LYS A 669 4.79 30.19 -14.87
CA LYS A 669 4.18 31.13 -15.80
C LYS A 669 4.21 32.56 -15.26
N ASN A 670 4.87 33.48 -15.96
CA ASN A 670 5.04 34.86 -15.50
C ASN A 670 3.85 35.78 -15.84
N SER A 671 2.63 35.42 -15.44
CA SER A 671 1.42 36.19 -15.82
C SER A 671 1.40 37.64 -15.33
N GLY A 672 2.15 37.96 -14.28
CA GLY A 672 2.21 39.31 -13.70
C GLY A 672 3.13 40.31 -14.41
N SER A 673 3.97 39.89 -15.38
CA SER A 673 4.87 40.83 -16.05
C SER A 673 4.12 41.80 -16.97
N THR A 674 4.55 43.06 -16.96
CA THR A 674 4.02 44.10 -17.86
C THR A 674 4.56 43.97 -19.28
N LYS A 675 5.64 43.20 -19.50
CA LYS A 675 6.23 42.96 -20.81
C LYS A 675 5.71 41.66 -21.40
N GLU A 676 5.15 41.72 -22.61
CA GLU A 676 4.66 40.55 -23.33
C GLU A 676 5.72 39.48 -23.57
N GLN A 677 6.95 39.88 -23.91
CA GLN A 677 8.06 38.94 -24.11
C GLN A 677 8.38 38.11 -22.86
N GLU A 678 8.29 38.71 -21.67
CA GLU A 678 8.52 38.00 -20.40
C GLU A 678 7.34 37.12 -19.99
N ARG A 679 6.12 37.42 -20.46
CA ARG A 679 4.93 36.60 -20.23
C ARG A 679 4.94 35.32 -21.08
N ASN A 680 5.56 35.38 -22.25
CA ASN A 680 5.63 34.27 -23.21
C ASN A 680 6.75 33.25 -22.91
N ILE A 681 7.47 33.44 -21.81
CA ILE A 681 8.59 32.59 -21.38
C ILE A 681 8.23 31.96 -20.03
N LEU A 682 8.45 30.66 -19.91
CA LEU A 682 8.40 29.95 -18.64
C LEU A 682 9.72 30.16 -17.88
N ASN A 683 9.61 30.57 -16.62
CA ASN A 683 10.78 30.72 -15.76
C ASN A 683 11.03 29.43 -15.01
N GLU A 684 12.26 28.91 -15.04
CA GLU A 684 12.67 27.79 -14.20
C GLU A 684 12.71 28.22 -12.73
N LEU A 685 12.01 27.48 -11.87
CA LEU A 685 11.98 27.68 -10.42
C LEU A 685 12.92 26.72 -9.69
N GLY A 686 13.06 25.50 -10.18
CA GLY A 686 13.81 24.45 -9.51
C GLY A 686 14.41 23.45 -10.47
N LEU A 687 15.57 22.93 -10.09
CA LEU A 687 16.35 21.94 -10.81
C LEU A 687 16.83 20.88 -9.82
N TYR A 688 16.67 19.61 -10.15
CA TYR A 688 16.98 18.52 -9.24
C TYR A 688 17.31 17.22 -9.98
N HIS A 689 18.47 16.62 -9.68
CA HIS A 689 18.79 15.29 -10.19
C HIS A 689 18.19 14.21 -9.29
N LEU A 690 17.16 13.52 -9.80
CA LEU A 690 16.52 12.41 -9.10
C LEU A 690 17.36 11.14 -9.20
N GLY A 691 18.00 10.92 -10.35
CA GLY A 691 18.72 9.69 -10.68
C GLY A 691 17.83 8.56 -11.20
N GLU A 692 16.57 8.87 -11.50
CA GLU A 692 15.56 7.93 -11.99
C GLU A 692 14.91 8.44 -13.28
N GLU A 693 14.83 7.58 -14.30
CA GLU A 693 14.13 7.90 -15.55
C GLU A 693 12.62 7.77 -15.36
N ILE A 694 11.93 8.90 -15.21
CA ILE A 694 10.47 8.94 -14.99
C ILE A 694 9.72 8.78 -16.32
N ASN A 695 8.91 7.72 -16.42
CA ASN A 695 8.04 7.47 -17.58
C ASN A 695 6.72 8.24 -17.52
N LEU A 696 6.20 8.50 -16.31
CA LEU A 696 4.93 9.20 -16.16
C LEU A 696 4.73 9.86 -14.80
N PHE A 697 3.89 10.90 -14.82
CA PHE A 697 3.27 11.53 -13.65
C PHE A 697 1.76 11.24 -13.59
N ARG A 698 1.23 11.00 -12.38
CA ARG A 698 -0.22 10.96 -12.11
C ARG A 698 -0.57 11.77 -10.88
N ARG A 699 -1.51 12.71 -11.01
CA ARG A 699 -2.08 13.43 -9.88
C ARG A 699 -2.95 12.48 -9.05
N VAL A 700 -2.80 12.56 -7.73
CA VAL A 700 -3.62 11.83 -6.78
C VAL A 700 -4.59 12.83 -6.14
N PRO A 701 -5.91 12.61 -6.22
CA PRO A 701 -6.88 13.47 -5.53
C PRO A 701 -6.57 13.49 -4.02
N GLN A 702 -6.72 14.62 -3.33
CA GLN A 702 -6.42 14.67 -1.90
C GLN A 702 -7.38 13.77 -1.10
N GLN A 703 -6.87 13.02 -0.10
CA GLN A 703 -7.74 12.47 0.94
C GLN A 703 -7.96 13.55 2.00
N THR A 704 -9.22 13.77 2.38
CA THR A 704 -9.58 14.48 3.61
C THR A 704 -9.27 13.59 4.82
N ALA A 705 -8.00 13.26 5.04
CA ALA A 705 -7.54 12.76 6.33
C ALA A 705 -7.17 13.96 7.20
N GLU A 706 -7.38 13.84 8.51
CA GLU A 706 -7.14 14.85 9.56
C GLU A 706 -5.65 15.22 9.72
N SER A 707 -4.98 15.60 8.64
CA SER A 707 -3.62 16.13 8.64
C SER A 707 -3.65 17.62 8.93
N THR A 708 -2.70 18.10 9.74
CA THR A 708 -2.60 19.54 10.02
C THR A 708 -1.95 20.30 8.86
N ILE A 709 -1.27 19.58 7.96
CA ILE A 709 -0.63 20.11 6.77
C ILE A 709 -1.60 20.02 5.58
N THR A 710 -2.14 21.16 5.17
CA THR A 710 -2.89 21.25 3.90
C THR A 710 -1.92 21.21 2.74
N LEU A 711 -1.75 20.03 2.13
CA LEU A 711 -1.01 19.88 0.88
C LEU A 711 -1.95 20.13 -0.29
N GLU A 712 -1.57 21.04 -1.17
CA GLU A 712 -2.40 21.48 -2.29
C GLU A 712 -2.40 20.48 -3.46
N THR A 713 -1.26 19.84 -3.70
CA THR A 713 -1.08 18.88 -4.81
C THR A 713 -0.17 17.72 -4.42
N CYS A 714 -0.57 16.51 -4.87
CA CYS A 714 0.13 15.25 -4.69
C CYS A 714 0.27 14.55 -6.06
N ILE A 715 1.51 14.29 -6.50
CA ILE A 715 1.82 13.71 -7.83
C ILE A 715 2.67 12.45 -7.64
N LEU A 716 2.16 11.31 -8.09
CA LEU A 716 2.91 10.06 -8.18
C LEU A 716 3.79 10.05 -9.43
N MET A 717 4.97 9.45 -9.29
CA MET A 717 5.95 9.22 -10.36
C MET A 717 6.16 7.72 -10.54
N GLY A 718 6.22 7.25 -11.79
CA GLY A 718 6.61 5.87 -12.11
C GLY A 718 7.85 5.87 -13.00
N ALA A 719 8.88 5.13 -12.61
CA ALA A 719 10.18 5.10 -13.29
C ALA A 719 10.47 3.79 -14.05
N VAL A 720 11.46 3.83 -14.92
CA VAL A 720 12.00 2.67 -15.66
C VAL A 720 12.60 1.61 -14.71
N SER A 721 13.15 2.02 -13.57
CA SER A 721 13.73 1.13 -12.55
C SER A 721 12.71 0.40 -11.68
N GLY A 722 11.41 0.68 -11.85
CA GLY A 722 10.37 0.23 -10.92
C GLY A 722 10.18 1.15 -9.71
N TYR A 723 10.95 2.24 -9.60
CA TYR A 723 10.77 3.25 -8.57
C TYR A 723 9.40 3.94 -8.68
N ILE A 724 8.74 4.07 -7.53
CA ILE A 724 7.54 4.87 -7.36
C ILE A 724 7.89 5.99 -6.40
N GLY A 725 7.79 7.23 -6.87
CA GLY A 725 8.07 8.41 -6.07
C GLY A 725 6.84 9.30 -5.90
N LEU A 726 6.92 10.22 -4.94
CA LEU A 726 5.87 11.20 -4.68
C LEU A 726 6.44 12.62 -4.67
N VAL A 727 5.78 13.52 -5.39
CA VAL A 727 6.07 14.97 -5.37
C VAL A 727 4.95 15.69 -4.62
N LEU A 728 5.36 16.47 -3.63
CA LEU A 728 4.47 17.26 -2.78
C LEU A 728 4.80 18.76 -2.92
N GLN A 729 3.76 19.59 -3.03
CA GLN A 729 3.93 21.04 -2.96
C GLN A 729 4.01 21.49 -1.50
N LEU A 730 5.11 22.16 -1.14
CA LEU A 730 5.36 22.63 0.23
C LEU A 730 5.02 24.11 0.40
N PRO A 731 4.38 24.52 1.51
CA PRO A 731 4.27 25.92 1.87
C PRO A 731 5.65 26.59 2.02
N PRO A 732 5.81 27.87 1.63
CA PRO A 732 7.12 28.53 1.64
C PRO A 732 7.87 28.49 2.99
N ALA A 733 7.15 28.61 4.10
CA ALA A 733 7.74 28.53 5.44
C ALA A 733 8.30 27.13 5.75
N LEU A 734 7.56 26.08 5.40
CA LEU A 734 7.98 24.71 5.57
C LEU A 734 9.13 24.35 4.63
N PHE A 735 9.08 24.81 3.38
CA PHE A 735 10.17 24.64 2.42
C PHE A 735 11.50 25.20 2.95
N LYS A 736 11.50 26.43 3.46
CA LYS A 736 12.71 27.06 4.03
C LYS A 736 13.25 26.27 5.23
N LEU A 737 12.36 25.81 6.11
CA LEU A 737 12.72 24.99 7.26
C LEU A 737 13.37 23.67 6.85
N LEU A 738 12.72 22.92 5.95
CA LEU A 738 13.22 21.62 5.50
C LEU A 738 14.48 21.73 4.65
N MET A 739 14.61 22.77 3.82
CA MET A 739 15.85 23.04 3.07
C MET A 739 17.03 23.29 4.01
N SER A 740 16.81 24.07 5.07
CA SER A 740 17.84 24.34 6.08
C SER A 740 18.23 23.06 6.84
N LEU A 741 17.26 22.20 7.13
CA LEU A 741 17.50 20.89 7.75
C LEU A 741 18.28 19.97 6.80
N GLN A 742 17.92 19.92 5.52
CA GLN A 742 18.58 19.11 4.49
C GLN A 742 20.08 19.39 4.41
N LEU A 743 20.46 20.68 4.35
CA LEU A 743 21.87 21.07 4.26
C LEU A 743 22.69 20.53 5.44
N LYS A 744 22.13 20.55 6.65
CA LYS A 744 22.82 20.00 7.83
C LYS A 744 22.81 18.49 7.89
N LEU A 745 21.71 17.87 7.51
CA LEU A 745 21.63 16.41 7.42
C LEU A 745 22.66 15.89 6.42
N ALA A 746 22.86 16.58 5.30
CA ALA A 746 23.88 16.22 4.32
C ALA A 746 25.31 16.28 4.88
N GLU A 747 25.61 17.18 5.83
CA GLU A 747 26.91 17.22 6.52
C GLU A 747 27.07 16.12 7.58
N TYR A 748 25.97 15.75 8.24
CA TYR A 748 25.97 14.81 9.35
C TYR A 748 25.87 13.34 8.91
N VAL A 749 25.03 13.05 7.90
CA VAL A 749 24.74 11.69 7.45
C VAL A 749 25.91 11.20 6.57
N PRO A 750 26.60 10.11 6.95
CA PRO A 750 27.74 9.63 6.19
C PRO A 750 27.30 9.07 4.83
N SER A 751 27.85 9.62 3.76
CA SER A 751 27.61 9.14 2.40
C SER A 751 28.42 7.87 2.09
N VAL A 752 27.74 6.84 1.58
CA VAL A 752 28.38 5.63 1.06
C VAL A 752 29.20 5.99 -0.18
N GLY A 753 30.50 5.69 -0.15
CA GLY A 753 31.40 6.07 -1.25
C GLY A 753 31.89 7.52 -1.22
N LYS A 754 31.54 8.31 -0.18
CA LYS A 754 31.94 9.72 -0.01
C LYS A 754 31.48 10.62 -1.17
N ILE A 755 30.27 10.39 -1.65
CA ILE A 755 29.63 11.23 -2.66
C ILE A 755 28.84 12.32 -1.95
N ASP A 756 29.19 13.58 -2.15
CA ASP A 756 28.46 14.69 -1.53
C ASP A 756 27.02 14.74 -2.04
N HIS A 757 26.04 14.86 -1.13
CA HIS A 757 24.61 14.90 -1.47
C HIS A 757 24.28 16.01 -2.46
N SER A 758 24.85 17.20 -2.26
CA SER A 758 24.66 18.35 -3.15
C SER A 758 25.19 18.09 -4.56
N THR A 759 26.30 17.34 -4.70
CA THR A 759 26.86 16.96 -5.99
C THR A 759 25.97 15.94 -6.69
N TRP A 760 25.49 14.94 -5.96
CA TRP A 760 24.56 13.94 -6.50
C TRP A 760 23.25 14.56 -6.98
N ARG A 761 22.66 15.50 -6.22
CA ARG A 761 21.39 16.16 -6.57
C ARG A 761 21.52 17.32 -7.55
N SER A 762 22.74 17.71 -7.93
CA SER A 762 22.96 18.79 -8.90
C SER A 762 22.46 18.38 -10.28
N PHE A 763 21.72 19.27 -10.90
CA PHE A 763 21.22 19.09 -12.27
C PHE A 763 22.40 19.04 -13.24
N ASP A 764 22.38 18.07 -14.15
CA ASP A 764 23.34 17.97 -15.24
C ASP A 764 22.63 17.47 -16.52
N SER A 765 22.61 18.29 -17.55
CA SER A 765 22.04 17.96 -18.87
C SER A 765 22.77 18.72 -19.97
N ASP A 766 23.20 18.02 -21.02
CA ASP A 766 23.80 18.59 -22.25
C ASP A 766 24.80 19.74 -22.02
N GLY A 767 25.71 19.55 -21.05
CA GLY A 767 26.78 20.51 -20.72
C GLY A 767 26.34 21.69 -19.85
N ARG A 768 25.10 21.71 -19.37
CA ARG A 768 24.58 22.61 -18.35
C ARG A 768 24.55 21.88 -17.01
N SER A 769 25.41 22.31 -16.09
CA SER A 769 25.40 21.84 -14.71
C SER A 769 25.02 22.96 -13.76
N ASN A 770 23.97 22.73 -12.95
CA ASN A 770 23.45 23.69 -11.98
C ASN A 770 23.27 23.02 -10.62
N ILE A 771 23.55 23.76 -9.54
CA ILE A 771 23.30 23.30 -8.17
C ILE A 771 21.79 23.10 -8.01
N SER A 772 21.41 22.05 -7.26
CA SER A 772 20.01 21.79 -6.94
C SER A 772 19.33 23.01 -6.30
N SER A 773 18.11 23.32 -6.75
CA SER A 773 17.29 24.40 -6.21
C SER A 773 15.81 24.06 -6.31
N GLY A 774 14.97 24.66 -5.46
CA GLY A 774 13.51 24.52 -5.54
C GLY A 774 12.94 23.14 -5.15
N PHE A 775 13.77 22.18 -4.77
CA PHE A 775 13.38 20.82 -4.36
C PHE A 775 13.98 20.46 -3.00
N VAL A 776 13.22 19.73 -2.19
CA VAL A 776 13.69 19.13 -0.93
C VAL A 776 13.68 17.61 -1.09
N ASP A 777 14.78 16.96 -0.74
CA ASP A 777 14.96 15.51 -0.78
C ASP A 777 14.29 14.87 0.45
N GLY A 778 13.09 14.33 0.23
CA GLY A 778 12.30 13.67 1.28
C GLY A 778 13.03 12.49 1.92
N ASP A 779 13.78 11.70 1.13
CA ASP A 779 14.50 10.52 1.62
C ASP A 779 15.55 10.92 2.67
N LEU A 780 16.27 12.03 2.42
CA LEU A 780 17.24 12.56 3.37
C LEU A 780 16.53 13.13 4.61
N ILE A 781 15.42 13.86 4.44
CA ILE A 781 14.67 14.44 5.56
C ILE A 781 14.14 13.36 6.51
N GLU A 782 13.64 12.23 5.99
CA GLU A 782 13.13 11.15 6.84
C GLU A 782 14.20 10.52 7.74
N THR A 783 15.46 10.53 7.32
CA THR A 783 16.57 10.03 8.16
C THR A 783 16.68 10.76 9.50
N TYR A 784 16.15 11.97 9.61
CA TYR A 784 16.10 12.72 10.87
C TYR A 784 15.35 11.96 11.98
N LEU A 785 14.32 11.18 11.62
CA LEU A 785 13.53 10.39 12.57
C LEU A 785 14.36 9.25 13.20
N ASP A 786 15.43 8.83 12.52
CA ASP A 786 16.31 7.75 12.97
C ASP A 786 17.48 8.26 13.84
N LEU A 787 17.64 9.57 13.96
CA LEU A 787 18.71 10.17 14.76
C LEU A 787 18.41 10.16 16.27
N PRO A 788 19.42 10.00 17.14
CA PRO A 788 19.25 10.16 18.59
C PRO A 788 18.72 11.54 18.98
N LYS A 789 17.87 11.63 20.01
CA LYS A 789 17.28 12.90 20.47
C LYS A 789 18.32 14.00 20.78
N THR A 790 19.51 13.63 21.24
CA THR A 790 20.60 14.59 21.50
C THR A 790 21.09 15.26 20.21
N VAL A 791 21.19 14.49 19.13
CA VAL A 791 21.61 14.97 17.80
C VAL A 791 20.50 15.80 17.18
N GLN A 792 19.24 15.37 17.30
CA GLN A 792 18.07 16.15 16.88
C GLN A 792 18.04 17.54 17.52
N GLN A 793 18.31 17.62 18.83
CA GLN A 793 18.41 18.89 19.56
C GLN A 793 19.57 19.77 19.10
N GLU A 794 20.71 19.18 18.73
CA GLU A 794 21.87 19.91 18.19
C GLU A 794 21.55 20.49 16.82
N LEU A 795 21.02 19.66 15.91
CA LEU A 795 20.66 20.07 14.55
C LEU A 795 19.64 21.21 14.53
N ILE A 796 18.69 21.25 15.48
CA ILE A 796 17.69 22.33 15.57
C ILE A 796 18.28 23.65 16.07
N LYS A 797 19.20 23.62 17.04
CA LYS A 797 19.75 24.86 17.64
C LYS A 797 20.41 25.78 16.61
N ASP A 798 21.00 25.18 15.60
CA ASP A 798 21.73 25.93 14.57
C ASP A 798 20.82 26.33 13.39
N LEU A 799 19.49 26.08 13.44
CA LEU A 799 18.59 26.31 12.28
C LEU A 799 18.33 27.80 12.15
N HIS A 800 19.05 28.43 11.23
CA HIS A 800 18.87 29.83 10.87
C HIS A 800 18.14 29.93 9.53
N GLY A 801 17.13 30.80 9.44
CA GLY A 801 16.59 31.20 8.13
C GLY A 801 17.60 32.07 7.36
N GLU A 802 17.35 32.29 6.07
CA GLU A 802 18.19 33.12 5.17
C GLU A 802 18.47 34.55 5.72
N ASP A 803 17.65 35.04 6.64
CA ASP A 803 17.77 36.35 7.31
C ASP A 803 18.33 36.28 8.75
N ASN A 804 18.97 35.18 9.16
CA ASN A 804 19.38 34.91 10.56
C ASN A 804 18.24 34.99 11.59
N VAL A 805 16.99 34.86 11.13
CA VAL A 805 15.84 34.72 12.03
C VAL A 805 15.83 33.27 12.53
N GLU A 806 15.84 33.09 13.85
CA GLU A 806 15.65 31.78 14.47
C GLU A 806 14.30 31.22 14.02
N LEU A 807 14.33 30.07 13.35
CA LEU A 807 13.13 29.29 13.10
C LEU A 807 12.71 28.70 14.45
N ASN A 808 11.79 29.36 15.15
CA ASN A 808 11.23 28.88 16.42
C ASN A 808 10.45 27.58 16.16
N THR A 809 11.13 26.45 16.14
CA THR A 809 10.54 25.12 16.00
C THR A 809 11.21 24.18 17.00
N THR A 810 10.40 23.48 17.78
CA THR A 810 10.88 22.49 18.74
C THR A 810 11.17 21.14 18.08
N VAL A 811 11.98 20.30 18.73
CA VAL A 811 12.21 18.91 18.28
C VAL A 811 10.90 18.15 18.10
N GLU A 812 9.98 18.32 19.04
CA GLU A 812 8.70 17.61 19.05
C GLU A 812 7.80 18.05 17.89
N GLU A 813 7.77 19.35 17.59
CA GLU A 813 7.05 19.88 16.42
C GLU A 813 7.66 19.39 15.11
N LEU A 814 8.98 19.44 14.95
CA LEU A 814 9.64 19.00 13.71
C LEU A 814 9.48 17.49 13.48
N VAL A 815 9.65 16.68 14.53
CA VAL A 815 9.40 15.23 14.46
C VAL A 815 7.95 14.98 14.05
N LYS A 816 6.99 15.68 14.68
CA LYS A 816 5.58 15.55 14.31
C LYS A 816 5.33 15.93 12.85
N THR A 817 5.92 17.01 12.36
CA THR A 817 5.79 17.43 10.95
C THR A 817 6.37 16.40 9.99
N ILE A 818 7.57 15.86 10.27
CA ILE A 818 8.19 14.84 9.40
C ILE A 818 7.41 13.52 9.47
N GLU A 819 6.91 13.11 10.63
CA GLU A 819 6.01 11.96 10.76
C GLU A 819 4.70 12.17 9.99
N GLU A 820 4.13 13.38 10.02
CA GLU A 820 2.94 13.71 9.22
C GLU A 820 3.22 13.63 7.72
N LEU A 821 4.40 14.06 7.25
CA LEU A 821 4.83 13.94 5.84
C LEU A 821 5.11 12.48 5.43
N SER A 822 5.71 11.69 6.32
CA SER A 822 6.02 10.27 6.08
C SER A 822 4.77 9.41 5.96
N ARG A 823 3.66 9.79 6.60
CA ARG A 823 2.37 9.08 6.48
C ARG A 823 1.67 9.24 5.14
N ILE A 824 2.15 10.15 4.29
CA ILE A 824 1.49 10.50 3.03
C ILE A 824 1.80 9.47 1.93
N HIS A 825 2.89 8.71 2.09
CA HIS A 825 3.38 7.77 1.11
C HIS A 825 3.62 6.36 1.68
#